data_AF-A0A496T9X5-F1
#
_entry.id   AF-A0A496T9X5-F1
#
_cell.length_a   1.000
_cell.length_b   1.000
_cell.length_c   1.000
_cell.angle_alpha   90.00
_cell.angle_beta   90.00
_cell.angle_gamma   90.00
#
_symmetry.space_group_name_H-M   'P 1'
#
loop_
_entity.id
_entity.type
_entity.pdbx_description
1 polymer ?
#
loop_
_entity_poly.entity_id
_entity_poly.type
_entity_poly.pdbx_seq_one_letter_code
_entity_poly.pdbx_strand_id
1 'polypeptide(L)'
;MSALPIYLAFLWHQHQPYYKDEDQQIYILPWVRFHGLKDYFDMIEILDHYLDIKQNFNLVPSLLIQLCDYVENNAEDQILRLTLTKPEDLTTEQKAFILKHFFMANREQMIKPYPRYWELWQKHQINPGQQRMQSDFSNQDFRDLQVWYNLCWTGEAHKSKSPFIDLIKKNRNFTEADKQTLITAQRDILAAVIPKHKQAASRGQIELSVSPFYHPILPLLCDTDIAKISMPSITLPLHHFSYPEDANSQLEKAKLYFENLFQIPLRGIWPSEGSISEQVLELAIENGIQWAASDEEILFQSLRLSKSPQVEQREVLYQSYVYETEKGKINLFFRDHTLSDLIGFVYQNWEAKKAATDFVSRVLQIRERILQTRGEEYLAHSIVSVILDGENCWEFYPHNGRPFLQALYERLSQEPLIQTITFSEFIRTQQDFPRLASVFPGSWINHNFSIWIGHPEDNLAWEYLYQTRQALKTAEQSGKYPPEILQKAKEEIFIAEGSDWWWWYGDDHSTENAKEFDALFRNHLIHVFKILGQDAPPLLYHPIHKDVYKKVITVPPKGFIEPVLDGLQTNYFEWLGAGIFDVTQRGTAMHQTSQLIYRIYFGFNLESCYFRIDPKVSWDKIQTPELELIIEILRPKPYRLVFGLTDLLSGKSDGMIWHREKDSWLPKSQH
;
A
#
# COMPACT_ATOMS: atom_id res chain seq x y z
N MET A 1 -18.24 39.32 -8.46
CA MET A 1 -17.71 38.05 -7.95
C MET A 1 -16.26 38.28 -7.59
N SER A 2 -15.79 37.78 -6.45
CA SER A 2 -14.41 37.96 -6.02
C SER A 2 -13.43 37.43 -7.06
N ALA A 3 -12.34 38.14 -7.31
CA ALA A 3 -11.26 37.69 -8.19
C ALA A 3 -10.15 36.92 -7.44
N LEU A 4 -10.27 36.77 -6.11
CA LEU A 4 -9.26 36.08 -5.29
C LEU A 4 -9.25 34.57 -5.59
N PRO A 5 -8.07 33.95 -5.84
CA PRO A 5 -7.99 32.50 -6.00
C PRO A 5 -8.13 31.78 -4.66
N ILE A 6 -8.50 30.49 -4.69
CA ILE A 6 -8.23 29.56 -3.59
C ILE A 6 -6.87 28.89 -3.83
N TYR A 7 -6.10 28.64 -2.77
CA TYR A 7 -4.85 27.91 -2.88
C TYR A 7 -5.09 26.39 -2.90
N LEU A 8 -4.32 25.67 -3.70
CA LEU A 8 -4.36 24.20 -3.80
C LEU A 8 -2.95 23.64 -3.62
N ALA A 9 -2.75 22.77 -2.63
CA ALA A 9 -1.49 22.08 -2.41
C ALA A 9 -1.68 20.57 -2.59
N PHE A 10 -0.94 20.00 -3.54
CA PHE A 10 -0.78 18.55 -3.63
C PHE A 10 0.42 18.14 -2.79
N LEU A 11 0.29 17.07 -1.99
CA LEU A 11 1.40 16.37 -1.35
C LEU A 11 1.38 14.91 -1.78
N TRP A 12 2.36 14.51 -2.56
CA TRP A 12 2.56 13.12 -2.97
C TRP A 12 3.56 12.45 -2.04
N HIS A 13 3.11 11.44 -1.31
CA HIS A 13 3.94 10.65 -0.41
C HIS A 13 4.52 9.45 -1.13
N GLN A 14 5.84 9.41 -1.31
CA GLN A 14 6.54 8.32 -2.00
C GLN A 14 7.35 7.53 -0.98
N HIS A 15 6.99 6.26 -0.81
CA HIS A 15 7.50 5.42 0.26
C HIS A 15 7.66 3.98 -0.19
N GLN A 16 8.75 3.37 0.25
CA GLN A 16 8.96 1.93 0.16
C GLN A 16 9.64 1.43 1.44
N PRO A 17 9.19 0.29 1.99
CA PRO A 17 9.88 -0.41 3.07
C PRO A 17 11.34 -0.72 2.72
N TYR A 18 12.16 -0.94 3.74
CA TYR A 18 13.55 -1.38 3.54
C TYR A 18 13.58 -2.88 3.23
N TYR A 19 13.81 -3.25 1.96
CA TYR A 19 13.68 -4.64 1.50
C TYR A 19 14.96 -5.47 1.56
N LYS A 20 16.07 -4.92 2.07
CA LYS A 20 17.37 -5.58 1.99
C LYS A 20 17.47 -6.68 3.05
N ASP A 21 17.75 -7.89 2.61
CA ASP A 21 18.21 -8.95 3.51
C ASP A 21 19.71 -8.77 3.74
N GLU A 22 20.09 -8.43 4.97
CA GLU A 22 21.48 -8.11 5.31
C GLU A 22 22.41 -9.34 5.34
N ASP A 23 21.88 -10.56 5.47
CA ASP A 23 22.69 -11.78 5.36
C ASP A 23 23.02 -12.09 3.90
N GLN A 24 22.03 -11.94 3.00
CA GLN A 24 22.16 -12.28 1.57
C GLN A 24 22.67 -11.11 0.73
N GLN A 25 22.65 -9.90 1.26
CA GLN A 25 22.98 -8.65 0.57
C GLN A 25 22.20 -8.50 -0.76
N ILE A 26 20.91 -8.85 -0.72
CA ILE A 26 19.98 -8.74 -1.86
C ILE A 26 18.66 -8.14 -1.39
N TYR A 27 18.02 -7.35 -2.24
CA TYR A 27 16.64 -6.93 -2.03
C TYR A 27 15.66 -8.08 -2.31
N ILE A 28 14.80 -8.37 -1.34
CA ILE A 28 13.82 -9.47 -1.47
C ILE A 28 12.68 -9.08 -2.42
N LEU A 29 12.33 -7.79 -2.48
CA LEU A 29 11.25 -7.26 -3.32
C LEU A 29 11.75 -6.14 -4.26
N PRO A 30 11.20 -6.04 -5.49
CA PRO A 30 11.71 -5.16 -6.54
C PRO A 30 11.12 -3.74 -6.49
N TRP A 31 10.25 -3.43 -5.53
CA TRP A 31 9.31 -2.32 -5.62
C TRP A 31 9.98 -0.94 -5.68
N VAL A 32 11.09 -0.73 -4.96
CA VAL A 32 11.92 0.48 -5.10
C VAL A 32 12.38 0.69 -6.54
N ARG A 33 12.88 -0.38 -7.17
CA ARG A 33 13.34 -0.32 -8.56
C ARG A 33 12.15 -0.05 -9.48
N PHE A 34 11.06 -0.79 -9.37
CA PHE A 34 9.92 -0.64 -10.27
C PHE A 34 9.21 0.70 -10.16
N HIS A 35 8.95 1.21 -8.95
CA HIS A 35 8.35 2.54 -8.79
C HIS A 35 9.32 3.66 -9.17
N GLY A 36 10.63 3.47 -8.97
CA GLY A 36 11.66 4.40 -9.47
C GLY A 36 11.68 4.53 -11.00
N LEU A 37 11.39 3.45 -11.73
CA LEU A 37 11.34 3.43 -13.19
C LEU A 37 10.08 4.08 -13.79
N LYS A 38 9.02 4.20 -12.98
CA LYS A 38 7.67 4.47 -13.46
C LYS A 38 7.03 5.71 -12.83
N ASP A 39 7.02 5.81 -11.51
CA ASP A 39 6.22 6.78 -10.79
C ASP A 39 7.08 7.98 -10.38
N TYR A 40 8.18 7.74 -9.67
CA TYR A 40 8.99 8.80 -9.08
C TYR A 40 9.61 9.73 -10.12
N PHE A 41 10.06 9.20 -11.27
CA PHE A 41 10.57 10.04 -12.36
C PHE A 41 9.43 10.73 -13.13
N ASP A 42 8.42 9.98 -13.59
CA ASP A 42 7.39 10.50 -14.50
C ASP A 42 6.57 11.63 -13.87
N MET A 43 6.29 11.56 -12.57
CA MET A 43 5.54 12.60 -11.86
C MET A 43 6.28 13.94 -11.82
N ILE A 44 7.61 13.94 -11.85
CA ILE A 44 8.40 15.18 -11.95
C ILE A 44 8.63 15.57 -13.40
N GLU A 45 8.77 14.60 -14.31
CA GLU A 45 8.95 14.87 -15.74
C GLU A 45 7.76 15.62 -16.34
N ILE A 46 6.53 15.19 -16.04
CA ILE A 46 5.33 15.80 -16.58
C ILE A 46 5.23 17.30 -16.25
N LEU A 47 5.79 17.73 -15.13
CA LEU A 47 5.82 19.12 -14.68
C LEU A 47 6.63 20.05 -15.59
N ASP A 48 7.57 19.52 -16.39
CA ASP A 48 8.33 20.32 -17.35
C ASP A 48 7.43 20.97 -18.42
N HIS A 49 6.23 20.41 -18.63
CA HIS A 49 5.24 20.94 -19.57
C HIS A 49 4.26 21.94 -18.94
N TYR A 50 4.28 22.11 -17.61
CA TYR A 50 3.33 22.93 -16.85
C TYR A 50 4.06 23.73 -15.76
N LEU A 51 4.91 24.69 -16.17
CA LEU A 51 5.85 25.38 -15.28
C LEU A 51 5.21 26.17 -14.13
N ASP A 52 3.95 26.60 -14.29
CA ASP A 52 3.21 27.34 -13.26
C ASP A 52 2.57 26.42 -12.20
N ILE A 53 2.49 25.11 -12.47
CA ILE A 53 1.96 24.13 -11.52
C ILE A 53 2.99 23.85 -10.45
N LYS A 54 2.59 24.08 -9.19
CA LYS A 54 3.40 23.82 -8.00
C LYS A 54 2.88 22.65 -7.19
N GLN A 55 3.79 21.87 -6.62
CA GLN A 55 3.44 20.65 -5.89
C GLN A 55 4.42 20.40 -4.73
N ASN A 56 4.02 19.53 -3.81
CA ASN A 56 4.86 19.06 -2.71
C ASN A 56 5.09 17.57 -2.90
N PHE A 57 6.33 17.12 -2.72
CA PHE A 57 6.70 15.71 -2.76
C PHE A 57 7.38 15.34 -1.46
N ASN A 58 6.90 14.27 -0.85
CA ASN A 58 7.52 13.67 0.31
C ASN A 58 8.26 12.40 -0.11
N LEU A 59 9.55 12.32 0.23
CA LEU A 59 10.41 11.20 -0.13
C LEU A 59 10.94 10.55 1.15
N VAL A 60 10.55 9.31 1.41
CA VAL A 60 11.02 8.61 2.61
C VAL A 60 12.52 8.27 2.48
N PRO A 61 13.35 8.53 3.52
CA PRO A 61 14.79 8.26 3.42
C PRO A 61 15.14 6.79 3.15
N SER A 62 14.40 5.82 3.71
CA SER A 62 14.56 4.39 3.42
C SER A 62 14.39 4.05 1.93
N LEU A 63 13.48 4.73 1.23
CA LEU A 63 13.34 4.61 -0.23
C LEU A 63 14.59 5.18 -0.93
N LEU A 64 15.04 6.37 -0.52
CA LEU A 64 16.16 7.07 -1.16
C LEU A 64 17.49 6.32 -1.02
N ILE A 65 17.78 5.71 0.13
CA ILE A 65 19.01 4.90 0.29
C ILE A 65 19.01 3.69 -0.65
N GLN A 66 17.86 3.05 -0.85
CA GLN A 66 17.74 1.88 -1.71
C GLN A 66 17.89 2.28 -3.18
N LEU A 67 17.29 3.40 -3.60
CA LEU A 67 17.51 3.97 -4.95
C LEU A 67 19.00 4.25 -5.20
N CYS A 68 19.70 4.85 -4.23
CA CYS A 68 21.14 5.10 -4.35
C CYS A 68 21.92 3.78 -4.41
N ASP A 69 21.55 2.75 -3.65
CA ASP A 69 22.23 1.44 -3.65
C ASP A 69 22.16 0.75 -5.04
N TYR A 70 21.01 0.80 -5.71
CA TYR A 70 20.86 0.30 -7.10
C TYR A 70 21.77 1.04 -8.08
N VAL A 71 21.92 2.36 -7.90
CA VAL A 71 22.69 3.20 -8.84
C VAL A 71 24.19 3.06 -8.57
N GLU A 72 24.61 3.26 -7.33
CA GLU A 72 26.01 3.46 -6.94
C GLU A 72 26.72 2.14 -6.63
N ASN A 73 26.03 1.16 -6.06
CA ASN A 73 26.65 -0.08 -5.54
C ASN A 73 26.31 -1.33 -6.35
N ASN A 74 25.56 -1.20 -7.45
CA ASN A 74 25.08 -2.34 -8.25
C ASN A 74 24.22 -3.32 -7.44
N ALA A 75 23.45 -2.82 -6.47
CA ALA A 75 22.55 -3.67 -5.71
C ALA A 75 21.54 -4.36 -6.65
N GLU A 76 21.13 -5.57 -6.26
CA GLU A 76 20.18 -6.39 -7.01
C GLU A 76 18.97 -6.73 -6.14
N ASP A 77 17.81 -6.85 -6.77
CA ASP A 77 16.68 -7.60 -6.23
C ASP A 77 16.58 -9.00 -6.83
N GLN A 78 15.81 -9.86 -6.17
CA GLN A 78 15.58 -11.23 -6.62
C GLN A 78 14.99 -11.31 -8.05
N ILE A 79 14.13 -10.36 -8.45
CA ILE A 79 13.59 -10.30 -9.81
C ILE A 79 14.70 -9.95 -10.81
N LEU A 80 15.52 -8.93 -10.52
CA LEU A 80 16.62 -8.51 -11.38
C LEU A 80 17.63 -9.64 -11.57
N ARG A 81 18.05 -10.29 -10.49
CA ARG A 81 18.95 -11.45 -10.54
C ARG A 81 18.39 -12.55 -11.45
N LEU A 82 17.13 -12.94 -11.23
CA LEU A 82 16.48 -13.97 -12.03
C LEU A 82 16.21 -13.52 -13.47
N THR A 83 16.07 -12.22 -13.73
CA THR A 83 15.92 -11.68 -15.09
C THR A 83 17.21 -11.89 -15.88
N LEU A 84 18.36 -11.67 -15.26
CA LEU A 84 19.68 -11.78 -15.89
C LEU A 84 20.18 -13.24 -16.00
N THR A 85 19.64 -14.17 -15.21
CA THR A 85 19.91 -15.61 -15.38
C THR A 85 19.36 -16.13 -16.71
N LYS A 86 20.19 -16.87 -17.45
CA LYS A 86 19.78 -17.52 -18.70
C LYS A 86 18.73 -18.60 -18.41
N PRO A 87 17.66 -18.73 -19.22
CA PRO A 87 16.64 -19.76 -19.00
C PRO A 87 17.16 -21.19 -18.92
N GLU A 88 18.26 -21.47 -19.62
CA GLU A 88 18.97 -22.75 -19.64
C GLU A 88 19.59 -23.09 -18.27
N ASP A 89 19.98 -22.08 -17.50
CA ASP A 89 20.69 -22.21 -16.22
C ASP A 89 19.75 -22.14 -15.01
N LEU A 90 18.46 -21.86 -15.23
CA LEU A 90 17.45 -21.75 -14.16
C LEU A 90 17.14 -23.12 -13.54
N THR A 91 17.17 -23.19 -12.22
CA THR A 91 16.69 -24.36 -11.47
C THR A 91 15.16 -24.46 -11.51
N THR A 92 14.63 -25.64 -11.15
CA THR A 92 13.19 -25.90 -11.00
C THR A 92 12.52 -24.89 -10.06
N GLU A 93 13.17 -24.57 -8.95
CA GLU A 93 12.68 -23.62 -7.94
C GLU A 93 12.70 -22.19 -8.48
N GLN A 94 13.74 -21.80 -9.21
CA GLN A 94 13.83 -20.49 -9.84
C GLN A 94 12.77 -20.32 -10.94
N LYS A 95 12.50 -21.36 -11.74
CA LYS A 95 11.40 -21.36 -12.72
C LYS A 95 10.04 -21.21 -12.04
N ALA A 96 9.80 -21.92 -10.94
CA ALA A 96 8.59 -21.77 -10.14
C ALA A 96 8.45 -20.34 -9.59
N PHE A 97 9.55 -19.77 -9.08
CA PHE A 97 9.57 -18.39 -8.60
C PHE A 97 9.22 -17.39 -9.70
N ILE A 98 9.81 -17.55 -10.90
CA ILE A 98 9.50 -16.68 -12.04
C ILE A 98 8.02 -16.75 -12.39
N LEU A 99 7.46 -17.96 -12.53
CA LEU A 99 6.05 -18.12 -12.87
C LEU A 99 5.12 -17.56 -11.80
N LYS A 100 5.51 -17.61 -10.51
CA LYS A 100 4.74 -17.01 -9.42
C LYS A 100 4.78 -15.48 -9.45
N HIS A 101 5.94 -14.85 -9.66
CA HIS A 101 6.12 -13.41 -9.41
C HIS A 101 6.18 -12.54 -10.67
N PHE A 102 6.53 -13.08 -11.84
CA PHE A 102 6.71 -12.26 -13.06
C PHE A 102 5.39 -11.91 -13.77
N PHE A 103 4.28 -12.05 -13.06
CA PHE A 103 2.95 -11.57 -13.46
C PHE A 103 2.32 -10.64 -12.40
N MET A 104 3.09 -10.21 -11.39
CA MET A 104 2.64 -9.24 -10.38
C MET A 104 2.65 -7.82 -10.99
N ALA A 105 1.68 -7.57 -11.85
CA ALA A 105 1.43 -6.28 -12.50
C ALA A 105 -0.07 -6.19 -12.83
N ASN A 106 -0.61 -4.98 -12.98
CA ASN A 106 -2.01 -4.82 -13.31
C ASN A 106 -2.38 -5.54 -14.62
N ARG A 107 -3.32 -6.49 -14.54
CA ARG A 107 -3.70 -7.34 -15.69
C ARG A 107 -4.17 -6.52 -16.89
N GLU A 108 -5.06 -5.56 -16.67
CA GLU A 108 -5.72 -4.81 -17.75
C GLU A 108 -4.80 -3.74 -18.33
N GLN A 109 -4.01 -3.06 -17.50
CA GLN A 109 -3.21 -1.91 -17.93
C GLN A 109 -1.76 -2.25 -18.28
N MET A 110 -1.19 -3.32 -17.72
CA MET A 110 0.23 -3.63 -17.82
C MET A 110 0.54 -4.97 -18.47
N ILE A 111 -0.39 -5.93 -18.46
CA ILE A 111 -0.18 -7.27 -19.07
C ILE A 111 -0.89 -7.37 -20.42
N LYS A 112 -2.23 -7.27 -20.40
CA LYS A 112 -3.11 -7.44 -21.57
C LYS A 112 -2.77 -6.55 -22.77
N PRO A 113 -2.29 -5.31 -22.62
CA PRO A 113 -1.97 -4.46 -23.77
C PRO A 113 -0.81 -4.97 -24.63
N TYR A 114 0.02 -5.88 -24.11
CA TYR A 114 1.19 -6.39 -24.80
C TYR A 114 0.95 -7.84 -25.26
N PRO A 115 0.78 -8.10 -26.58
CA PRO A 115 0.26 -9.38 -27.07
C PRO A 115 1.02 -10.61 -26.60
N ARG A 116 2.36 -10.58 -26.61
CA ARG A 116 3.15 -11.73 -26.16
C ARG A 116 3.11 -11.88 -24.64
N TYR A 117 3.10 -10.80 -23.88
CA TYR A 117 3.00 -10.89 -22.43
C TYR A 117 1.64 -11.47 -22.00
N TRP A 118 0.57 -11.03 -22.66
CA TRP A 118 -0.77 -11.59 -22.51
C TRP A 118 -0.83 -13.09 -22.86
N GLU A 119 -0.21 -13.51 -23.95
CA GLU A 119 -0.11 -14.92 -24.34
C GLU A 119 0.55 -15.78 -23.24
N LEU A 120 1.65 -15.28 -22.65
CA LEU A 120 2.36 -15.96 -21.56
C LEU A 120 1.50 -16.03 -20.29
N TRP A 121 0.76 -14.97 -19.98
CA TRP A 121 -0.18 -14.96 -18.86
C TRP A 121 -1.32 -15.97 -19.07
N GLN A 122 -1.92 -16.02 -20.26
CA GLN A 122 -2.98 -16.99 -20.56
C GLN A 122 -2.46 -18.43 -20.44
N LYS A 123 -1.24 -18.68 -20.92
CA LYS A 123 -0.57 -19.97 -20.78
C LYS A 123 -0.35 -20.36 -19.32
N HIS A 124 0.01 -19.39 -18.46
CA HIS A 124 0.14 -19.59 -17.02
C HIS A 124 -1.19 -19.98 -16.36
N GLN A 125 -2.32 -19.37 -16.77
CA GLN A 125 -3.62 -19.62 -16.14
C GLN A 125 -4.27 -20.98 -16.45
N ILE A 126 -3.93 -21.62 -17.58
CA ILE A 126 -4.59 -22.85 -18.02
C ILE A 126 -4.22 -24.07 -17.16
N ASN A 127 -3.12 -24.02 -16.39
CA ASN A 127 -2.61 -25.18 -15.64
C ASN A 127 -2.30 -24.83 -14.18
N PRO A 128 -3.22 -24.89 -13.21
CA PRO A 128 -2.97 -24.45 -11.83
C PRO A 128 -2.07 -25.39 -10.97
N GLY A 129 -1.24 -26.26 -11.58
CA GLY A 129 -0.34 -27.20 -10.88
C GLY A 129 1.14 -26.90 -11.11
N GLN A 130 1.87 -26.48 -10.06
CA GLN A 130 3.25 -25.96 -10.14
C GLN A 130 4.24 -26.83 -10.93
N GLN A 131 4.15 -28.16 -10.87
CA GLN A 131 5.08 -29.05 -11.59
C GLN A 131 4.74 -29.21 -13.09
N ARG A 132 3.44 -29.19 -13.45
CA ARG A 132 3.00 -29.34 -14.85
C ARG A 132 3.16 -28.03 -15.62
N MET A 133 3.05 -26.89 -14.94
CA MET A 133 3.26 -25.56 -15.52
C MET A 133 4.67 -25.37 -16.09
N GLN A 134 5.68 -25.91 -15.39
CA GLN A 134 7.08 -25.72 -15.79
C GLN A 134 7.42 -26.45 -17.08
N SER A 135 6.86 -27.64 -17.32
CA SER A 135 7.09 -28.40 -18.55
C SER A 135 6.49 -27.74 -19.79
N ASP A 136 5.50 -26.88 -19.61
CA ASP A 136 4.81 -26.24 -20.72
C ASP A 136 5.55 -24.99 -21.22
N PHE A 137 6.31 -24.31 -20.35
CA PHE A 137 7.10 -23.14 -20.71
C PHE A 137 8.46 -23.52 -21.32
N SER A 138 8.70 -23.08 -22.55
CA SER A 138 10.00 -23.22 -23.20
C SER A 138 11.02 -22.21 -22.64
N ASN A 139 12.31 -22.43 -22.89
CA ASN A 139 13.35 -21.44 -22.56
C ASN A 139 13.08 -20.07 -23.19
N GLN A 140 12.50 -20.03 -24.39
CA GLN A 140 12.12 -18.77 -25.02
C GLN A 140 10.92 -18.11 -24.33
N ASP A 141 9.96 -18.88 -23.81
CA ASP A 141 8.84 -18.33 -23.02
C ASP A 141 9.36 -17.70 -21.72
N PHE A 142 10.28 -18.37 -21.01
CA PHE A 142 10.94 -17.81 -19.83
C PHE A 142 11.70 -16.53 -20.17
N ARG A 143 12.47 -16.53 -21.27
CA ARG A 143 13.21 -15.34 -21.72
C ARG A 143 12.29 -14.17 -22.02
N ASP A 144 11.21 -14.43 -22.76
CA ASP A 144 10.24 -13.41 -23.10
C ASP A 144 9.52 -12.88 -21.85
N LEU A 145 9.20 -13.74 -20.89
CA LEU A 145 8.60 -13.36 -19.61
C LEU A 145 9.55 -12.50 -18.77
N GLN A 146 10.83 -12.87 -18.69
CA GLN A 146 11.87 -12.11 -17.98
C GLN A 146 11.96 -10.67 -18.52
N VAL A 147 11.94 -10.50 -19.84
CA VAL A 147 11.97 -9.17 -20.48
C VAL A 147 10.66 -8.44 -20.26
N TRP A 148 9.51 -9.07 -20.52
CA TRP A 148 8.21 -8.40 -20.45
C TRP A 148 7.85 -7.90 -19.06
N TYR A 149 8.12 -8.70 -18.03
CA TYR A 149 7.84 -8.30 -16.67
C TYR A 149 8.59 -7.03 -16.31
N ASN A 150 9.89 -6.94 -16.60
CA ASN A 150 10.65 -5.72 -16.33
C ASN A 150 10.24 -4.57 -17.27
N LEU A 151 9.94 -4.85 -18.54
CA LEU A 151 9.62 -3.83 -19.54
C LEU A 151 8.29 -3.13 -19.23
N CYS A 152 7.26 -3.85 -18.76
CA CYS A 152 5.95 -3.25 -18.49
C CYS A 152 5.99 -2.23 -17.33
N TRP A 153 6.92 -2.38 -16.40
CA TRP A 153 7.20 -1.45 -15.29
C TRP A 153 8.01 -0.20 -15.69
N THR A 154 8.31 0.01 -16.96
CA THR A 154 8.97 1.26 -17.41
C THR A 154 7.96 2.40 -17.50
N GLY A 155 8.29 3.60 -17.01
CA GLY A 155 7.43 4.80 -17.08
C GLY A 155 7.09 5.26 -18.49
N GLU A 156 5.92 5.89 -18.65
CA GLU A 156 5.43 6.43 -19.93
C GLU A 156 6.35 7.54 -20.47
N ALA A 157 7.07 8.27 -19.62
CA ALA A 157 8.07 9.26 -20.05
C ALA A 157 9.23 8.62 -20.85
N HIS A 158 9.42 7.30 -20.72
CA HIS A 158 10.50 6.54 -21.35
C HIS A 158 10.02 5.51 -22.38
N LYS A 159 8.82 4.92 -22.22
CA LYS A 159 8.31 3.87 -23.14
C LYS A 159 8.33 4.24 -24.63
N SER A 160 8.16 5.53 -24.94
CA SER A 160 8.16 6.04 -26.31
C SER A 160 9.57 6.24 -26.91
N LYS A 161 10.63 6.02 -26.13
CA LYS A 161 12.04 6.26 -26.49
C LYS A 161 12.80 4.94 -26.61
N SER A 162 13.86 4.94 -27.42
CA SER A 162 14.80 3.80 -27.48
C SER A 162 15.55 3.65 -26.14
N PRO A 163 15.81 2.42 -25.68
CA PRO A 163 15.54 1.14 -26.35
C PRO A 163 14.14 0.57 -26.09
N PHE A 164 13.36 1.16 -25.17
CA PHE A 164 12.08 0.60 -24.72
C PHE A 164 11.06 0.44 -25.85
N ILE A 165 10.90 1.46 -26.71
CA ILE A 165 9.97 1.39 -27.84
C ILE A 165 10.37 0.28 -28.84
N ASP A 166 11.66 0.01 -29.00
CA ASP A 166 12.16 -1.01 -29.91
C ASP A 166 11.93 -2.40 -29.34
N LEU A 167 12.11 -2.58 -28.02
CA LEU A 167 11.76 -3.81 -27.31
C LEU A 167 10.26 -4.08 -27.33
N ILE A 168 9.43 -3.05 -27.12
CA ILE A 168 7.96 -3.16 -27.21
C ILE A 168 7.55 -3.59 -28.62
N LYS A 169 8.12 -2.98 -29.66
CA LYS A 169 7.86 -3.36 -31.07
C LYS A 169 8.33 -4.77 -31.39
N LYS A 170 9.48 -5.18 -30.85
CA LYS A 170 10.02 -6.54 -31.02
C LYS A 170 9.06 -7.58 -30.48
N ASN A 171 8.44 -7.30 -29.33
CA ASN A 171 7.34 -8.01 -28.69
C ASN A 171 7.60 -9.47 -28.27
N ARG A 172 8.44 -10.23 -28.98
CA ARG A 172 8.72 -11.65 -28.73
C ARG A 172 10.10 -12.02 -29.24
N ASN A 173 10.53 -13.25 -28.93
CA ASN A 173 11.83 -13.76 -29.36
C ASN A 173 12.98 -12.84 -28.89
N PHE A 174 12.87 -12.40 -27.63
CA PHE A 174 13.94 -11.63 -27.02
C PHE A 174 15.20 -12.50 -26.88
N THR A 175 16.33 -11.84 -26.75
CA THR A 175 17.68 -12.39 -26.65
C THR A 175 18.30 -11.97 -25.32
N GLU A 176 19.39 -12.62 -24.92
CA GLU A 176 20.12 -12.20 -23.71
C GLU A 176 20.68 -10.76 -23.84
N ALA A 177 21.00 -10.31 -25.06
CA ALA A 177 21.41 -8.94 -25.32
C ALA A 177 20.27 -7.93 -25.09
N ASP A 178 19.01 -8.32 -25.35
CA ASP A 178 17.86 -7.45 -25.07
C ASP A 178 17.65 -7.27 -23.56
N LYS A 179 17.88 -8.30 -22.74
CA LYS A 179 17.83 -8.18 -21.28
C LYS A 179 18.85 -7.15 -20.79
N GLN A 180 20.10 -7.27 -21.25
CA GLN A 180 21.17 -6.33 -20.87
C GLN A 180 20.85 -4.90 -21.32
N THR A 181 20.31 -4.75 -22.52
CA THR A 181 19.87 -3.45 -23.06
C THR A 181 18.76 -2.84 -22.22
N LEU A 182 17.75 -3.64 -21.85
CA LEU A 182 16.64 -3.21 -21.00
C LEU A 182 17.13 -2.76 -19.62
N ILE A 183 17.88 -3.61 -18.93
CA ILE A 183 18.33 -3.35 -17.56
C ILE A 183 19.30 -2.16 -17.50
N THR A 184 20.19 -2.01 -18.49
CA THR A 184 21.08 -0.85 -18.57
C THR A 184 20.27 0.44 -18.70
N ALA A 185 19.31 0.49 -19.62
CA ALA A 185 18.47 1.67 -19.80
C ALA A 185 17.57 1.96 -18.58
N GLN A 186 17.10 0.93 -17.87
CA GLN A 186 16.36 1.10 -16.62
C GLN A 186 17.25 1.72 -15.53
N ARG A 187 18.52 1.31 -15.45
CA ARG A 187 19.45 1.86 -14.48
C ARG A 187 19.73 3.35 -14.72
N ASP A 188 19.78 3.78 -15.99
CA ASP A 188 19.88 5.20 -16.34
C ASP A 188 18.67 6.02 -15.86
N ILE A 189 17.46 5.44 -15.88
CA ILE A 189 16.25 6.09 -15.35
C ILE A 189 16.37 6.26 -13.82
N LEU A 190 16.74 5.20 -13.09
CA LEU A 190 16.92 5.27 -11.63
C LEU A 190 17.93 6.35 -11.24
N ALA A 191 19.06 6.41 -11.95
CA ALA A 191 20.09 7.43 -11.73
C ALA A 191 19.60 8.86 -11.95
N ALA A 192 18.52 9.04 -12.73
CA ALA A 192 17.96 10.34 -13.04
C ALA A 192 16.88 10.82 -12.03
N VAL A 193 16.34 9.93 -11.18
CA VAL A 193 15.23 10.26 -10.24
C VAL A 193 15.61 11.41 -9.30
N ILE A 194 16.68 11.27 -8.52
CA ILE A 194 17.10 12.29 -7.54
C ILE A 194 17.51 13.60 -8.22
N PRO A 195 18.37 13.59 -9.28
CA PRO A 195 18.69 14.80 -10.02
C PRO A 195 17.47 15.55 -10.56
N LYS A 196 16.45 14.82 -11.04
CA LYS A 196 15.22 15.40 -11.57
C LYS A 196 14.41 16.14 -10.51
N HIS A 197 14.24 15.53 -9.32
CA HIS A 197 13.62 16.19 -8.16
C HIS A 197 14.40 17.43 -7.74
N LYS A 198 15.73 17.33 -7.63
CA LYS A 198 16.59 18.47 -7.27
C LYS A 198 16.47 19.63 -8.26
N GLN A 199 16.42 19.33 -9.57
CA GLN A 199 16.22 20.35 -10.59
C GLN A 199 14.86 21.05 -10.43
N ALA A 200 13.78 20.29 -10.21
CA ALA A 200 12.44 20.84 -10.00
C ALA A 200 12.32 21.68 -8.72
N ALA A 201 12.99 21.26 -7.64
CA ALA A 201 13.04 22.02 -6.40
C ALA A 201 13.83 23.33 -6.56
N SER A 202 14.97 23.30 -7.28
CA SER A 202 15.83 24.48 -7.49
C SER A 202 15.15 25.62 -8.25
N ARG A 203 14.17 25.31 -9.12
CA ARG A 203 13.36 26.29 -9.84
C ARG A 203 12.12 26.74 -9.07
N GLY A 204 11.93 26.26 -7.84
CA GLY A 204 10.78 26.60 -7.00
C GLY A 204 9.44 26.01 -7.46
N GLN A 205 9.47 25.01 -8.36
CA GLN A 205 8.25 24.37 -8.85
C GLN A 205 7.74 23.31 -7.88
N ILE A 206 8.65 22.65 -7.14
CA ILE A 206 8.26 21.71 -6.10
C ILE A 206 8.91 22.05 -4.76
N GLU A 207 8.23 21.68 -3.69
CA GLU A 207 8.82 21.56 -2.36
C GLU A 207 9.07 20.08 -2.03
N LEU A 208 10.23 19.78 -1.45
CA LEU A 208 10.59 18.44 -1.00
C LEU A 208 10.51 18.38 0.53
N SER A 209 9.89 17.32 1.04
CA SER A 209 9.84 16.97 2.46
C SER A 209 10.26 15.51 2.66
N VAL A 210 10.42 15.08 3.91
CA VAL A 210 10.72 13.69 4.27
C VAL A 210 9.75 13.16 5.31
N SER A 211 9.79 11.86 5.53
CA SER A 211 9.25 11.18 6.71
C SER A 211 10.39 10.80 7.65
N PRO A 212 10.11 10.31 8.87
CA PRO A 212 11.13 9.68 9.71
C PRO A 212 11.82 8.54 8.95
N PHE A 213 13.09 8.27 9.26
CA PHE A 213 14.01 7.61 8.33
C PHE A 213 13.52 6.27 7.75
N TYR A 214 13.05 5.35 8.60
CA TYR A 214 12.51 4.04 8.22
C TYR A 214 10.98 3.98 8.35
N HIS A 215 10.31 5.14 8.27
CA HIS A 215 8.86 5.24 8.31
C HIS A 215 8.15 4.64 9.56
N PRO A 216 8.67 4.78 10.80
CA PRO A 216 7.94 4.35 12.00
C PRO A 216 6.69 5.21 12.30
N ILE A 217 5.72 4.64 13.02
CA ILE A 217 4.63 5.40 13.64
C ILE A 217 5.17 6.11 14.89
N LEU A 218 5.68 7.34 14.72
CA LEU A 218 6.36 8.06 15.80
C LEU A 218 5.57 8.17 17.11
N PRO A 219 4.24 8.40 17.12
CA PRO A 219 3.50 8.40 18.38
C PRO A 219 3.66 7.12 19.18
N LEU A 220 3.68 5.95 18.52
CA LEU A 220 3.83 4.64 19.17
C LEU A 220 5.27 4.35 19.60
N LEU A 221 6.28 4.87 18.89
CA LEU A 221 7.67 4.80 19.36
C LEU A 221 7.89 5.65 20.61
N CYS A 222 7.33 6.86 20.62
CA CYS A 222 7.38 7.74 21.78
C CYS A 222 6.74 7.07 23.00
N ASP A 223 5.52 6.55 22.85
CA ASP A 223 4.80 5.84 23.90
C ASP A 223 3.63 5.02 23.33
N THR A 224 3.67 3.68 23.41
CA THR A 224 2.56 2.83 22.96
C THR A 224 1.23 3.08 23.70
N ASP A 225 1.27 3.59 24.93
CA ASP A 225 0.06 3.90 25.70
C ASP A 225 -0.73 5.08 25.11
N ILE A 226 -0.11 5.89 24.23
CA ILE A 226 -0.80 6.99 23.52
C ILE A 226 -2.02 6.48 22.74
N ALA A 227 -1.99 5.22 22.30
CA ALA A 227 -3.08 4.59 21.58
C ALA A 227 -4.40 4.56 22.37
N LYS A 228 -4.34 4.56 23.71
CA LYS A 228 -5.53 4.61 24.58
C LYS A 228 -6.30 5.93 24.46
N ILE A 229 -5.67 7.02 24.01
CA ILE A 229 -6.37 8.30 23.81
C ILE A 229 -7.35 8.19 22.65
N SER A 230 -6.90 7.65 21.51
CA SER A 230 -7.77 7.43 20.35
C SER A 230 -8.62 6.16 20.45
N MET A 231 -8.19 5.17 21.25
CA MET A 231 -8.83 3.85 21.35
C MET A 231 -8.88 3.38 22.83
N PRO A 232 -9.79 3.91 23.67
CA PRO A 232 -9.78 3.66 25.12
C PRO A 232 -9.92 2.19 25.56
N SER A 233 -10.48 1.33 24.69
CA SER A 233 -10.70 -0.10 24.97
C SER A 233 -9.69 -1.02 24.30
N ILE A 234 -8.60 -0.47 23.73
CA ILE A 234 -7.60 -1.27 23.03
C ILE A 234 -6.85 -2.21 23.99
N THR A 235 -6.51 -3.40 23.50
CA THR A 235 -5.59 -4.30 24.19
C THR A 235 -4.17 -3.98 23.74
N LEU A 236 -3.35 -3.46 24.63
CA LEU A 236 -1.95 -3.14 24.34
C LEU A 236 -1.03 -4.37 24.47
N PRO A 237 0.21 -4.28 23.95
CA PRO A 237 1.27 -5.25 24.25
C PRO A 237 1.45 -5.45 25.75
N LEU A 238 2.02 -6.60 26.13
CA LEU A 238 2.25 -6.95 27.53
C LEU A 238 3.27 -6.00 28.17
N HIS A 239 4.34 -5.67 27.44
CA HIS A 239 5.36 -4.74 27.88
C HIS A 239 5.16 -3.35 27.28
N HIS A 240 5.25 -2.34 28.13
CA HIS A 240 5.22 -0.94 27.72
C HIS A 240 6.46 -0.59 26.90
N PHE A 241 6.25 -0.06 25.70
CA PHE A 241 7.32 0.38 24.79
C PHE A 241 7.30 1.90 24.68
N SER A 242 8.40 2.54 25.08
CA SER A 242 8.56 4.00 25.07
C SER A 242 10.03 4.34 24.88
N TYR A 243 10.35 4.82 23.67
CA TYR A 243 11.68 5.21 23.20
C TYR A 243 11.59 6.50 22.36
N PRO A 244 11.20 7.63 22.97
CA PRO A 244 11.19 8.93 22.28
C PRO A 244 12.56 9.33 21.74
N GLU A 245 13.66 8.79 22.29
CA GLU A 245 15.01 8.98 21.76
C GLU A 245 15.22 8.31 20.39
N ASP A 246 14.56 7.17 20.13
CA ASP A 246 14.64 6.47 18.85
C ASP A 246 13.78 7.21 17.81
N ALA A 247 12.59 7.70 18.22
CA ALA A 247 11.77 8.63 17.42
C ALA A 247 12.54 9.90 17.01
N ASN A 248 13.24 10.55 17.95
CA ASN A 248 14.06 11.73 17.63
C ASN A 248 15.25 11.37 16.72
N SER A 249 15.93 10.25 16.98
CA SER A 249 17.06 9.79 16.14
C SER A 249 16.62 9.57 14.69
N GLN A 250 15.43 9.00 14.45
CA GLN A 250 14.88 8.81 13.12
C GLN A 250 14.58 10.13 12.40
N LEU A 251 14.14 11.17 13.13
CA LEU A 251 13.93 12.53 12.59
C LEU A 251 15.25 13.22 12.25
N GLU A 252 16.21 13.20 13.18
CA GLU A 252 17.54 13.80 12.98
C GLU A 252 18.26 13.16 11.79
N LYS A 253 18.25 11.82 11.74
CA LYS A 253 18.87 11.07 10.65
C LYS A 253 18.20 11.37 9.30
N ALA A 254 16.86 11.47 9.26
CA ALA A 254 16.12 11.84 8.06
C ALA A 254 16.51 13.23 7.55
N LYS A 255 16.57 14.21 8.45
CA LYS A 255 17.00 15.58 8.14
C LYS A 255 18.42 15.61 7.60
N LEU A 256 19.37 15.02 8.32
CA LEU A 256 20.78 15.03 7.92
C LEU A 256 20.99 14.36 6.57
N TYR A 257 20.35 13.21 6.34
CA TYR A 257 20.44 12.49 5.06
C TYR A 257 19.84 13.32 3.91
N PHE A 258 18.66 13.90 4.11
CA PHE A 258 18.00 14.75 3.12
C PHE A 258 18.85 15.97 2.75
N GLU A 259 19.34 16.72 3.73
CA GLU A 259 20.12 17.93 3.50
C GLU A 259 21.43 17.61 2.78
N ASN A 260 22.06 16.47 3.12
CA ASN A 260 23.25 15.99 2.41
C ASN A 260 22.95 15.58 0.96
N LEU A 261 21.84 14.88 0.71
CA LEU A 261 21.51 14.39 -0.62
C LEU A 261 21.05 15.52 -1.56
N PHE A 262 20.10 16.33 -1.09
CA PHE A 262 19.47 17.37 -1.91
C PHE A 262 20.21 18.70 -1.87
N GLN A 263 21.03 18.97 -0.84
CA GLN A 263 21.69 20.25 -0.62
C GLN A 263 20.68 21.41 -0.49
N ILE A 264 19.54 21.13 0.17
CA ILE A 264 18.43 22.05 0.43
C ILE A 264 18.02 21.85 1.89
N PRO A 265 17.73 22.92 2.67
CA PRO A 265 17.29 22.77 4.05
C PRO A 265 15.91 22.10 4.14
N LEU A 266 15.76 21.18 5.09
CA LEU A 266 14.47 20.53 5.33
C LEU A 266 13.51 21.49 6.05
N ARG A 267 12.32 21.70 5.49
CA ARG A 267 11.28 22.57 6.11
C ARG A 267 10.04 21.82 6.55
N GLY A 268 9.74 20.70 5.90
CA GLY A 268 8.49 19.98 6.06
C GLY A 268 8.69 18.54 6.43
N ILE A 269 7.68 17.96 7.08
CA ILE A 269 7.59 16.53 7.32
C ILE A 269 6.19 16.01 6.96
N TRP A 270 6.13 14.83 6.34
CA TRP A 270 4.96 13.96 6.41
C TRP A 270 5.27 12.90 7.47
N PRO A 271 4.72 13.00 8.68
CA PRO A 271 4.82 11.92 9.65
C PRO A 271 4.24 10.66 9.03
N SER A 272 4.87 9.50 9.28
CA SER A 272 4.45 8.23 8.68
C SER A 272 2.95 8.02 8.88
N GLU A 273 2.22 7.76 7.80
CA GLU A 273 0.76 7.56 7.83
C GLU A 273 -0.03 8.78 8.36
N GLY A 274 0.51 9.99 8.19
CA GLY A 274 -0.05 11.22 8.77
C GLY A 274 -0.11 11.20 10.31
N SER A 275 0.66 10.32 10.96
CA SER A 275 0.56 10.05 12.40
C SER A 275 1.17 11.16 13.25
N ILE A 276 0.34 11.86 14.02
CA ILE A 276 0.79 12.94 14.90
C ILE A 276 0.37 12.72 16.35
N SER A 277 1.14 13.33 17.26
CA SER A 277 0.81 13.56 18.67
C SER A 277 1.57 14.81 19.12
N GLU A 278 1.19 15.40 20.25
CA GLU A 278 1.87 16.59 20.79
C GLU A 278 3.38 16.38 20.98
N GLN A 279 3.78 15.23 21.54
CA GLN A 279 5.19 14.88 21.72
C GLN A 279 5.95 14.78 20.38
N VAL A 280 5.32 14.22 19.34
CA VAL A 280 5.93 14.15 18.00
C VAL A 280 6.09 15.53 17.38
N LEU A 281 5.11 16.42 17.57
CA LEU A 281 5.19 17.80 17.08
C LEU A 281 6.27 18.59 17.82
N GLU A 282 6.46 18.36 19.13
CA GLU A 282 7.58 18.94 19.87
C GLU A 282 8.93 18.47 19.33
N LEU A 283 9.11 17.17 19.07
CA LEU A 283 10.33 16.65 18.47
C LEU A 283 10.59 17.25 17.08
N ALA A 284 9.54 17.44 16.27
CA ALA A 284 9.66 18.10 14.97
C ALA A 284 10.11 19.56 15.11
N ILE A 285 9.57 20.30 16.09
CA ILE A 285 9.97 21.69 16.40
C ILE A 285 11.46 21.75 16.80
N GLU A 286 11.91 20.85 17.68
CA GLU A 286 13.31 20.78 18.12
C GLU A 286 14.26 20.49 16.96
N ASN A 287 13.81 19.72 15.97
CA ASN A 287 14.53 19.44 14.73
C ASN A 287 14.46 20.59 13.70
N GLY A 288 13.78 21.69 14.02
CA GLY A 288 13.65 22.87 13.16
C GLY A 288 12.69 22.70 12.00
N ILE A 289 11.77 21.73 12.07
CA ILE A 289 10.71 21.53 11.08
C ILE A 289 9.67 22.63 11.20
N GLN A 290 9.28 23.23 10.07
CA GLN A 290 8.40 24.40 10.01
C GLN A 290 6.94 24.03 9.75
N TRP A 291 6.71 22.89 9.09
CA TRP A 291 5.36 22.38 8.85
C TRP A 291 5.28 20.85 8.89
N ALA A 292 4.11 20.34 9.30
CA ALA A 292 3.71 18.95 9.17
C ALA A 292 2.31 18.86 8.54
N ALA A 293 1.92 17.69 8.07
CA ALA A 293 0.57 17.44 7.60
C ALA A 293 -0.03 16.15 8.17
N SER A 294 -1.36 16.12 8.28
CA SER A 294 -2.14 14.99 8.79
C SER A 294 -3.55 14.99 8.16
N ASP A 295 -4.51 14.25 8.74
CA ASP A 295 -5.84 14.05 8.18
C ASP A 295 -6.93 14.97 8.79
N GLU A 296 -7.98 15.26 8.02
CA GLU A 296 -9.08 16.10 8.47
C GLU A 296 -9.75 15.60 9.76
N GLU A 297 -9.88 14.29 9.95
CA GLU A 297 -10.49 13.77 11.17
C GLU A 297 -9.64 14.06 12.41
N ILE A 298 -8.30 14.07 12.27
CA ILE A 298 -7.40 14.48 13.35
C ILE A 298 -7.60 15.95 13.70
N LEU A 299 -7.77 16.84 12.71
CA LEU A 299 -8.13 18.23 12.94
C LEU A 299 -9.45 18.35 13.69
N PHE A 300 -10.50 17.69 13.20
CA PHE A 300 -11.82 17.79 13.82
C PHE A 300 -11.81 17.28 15.26
N GLN A 301 -11.14 16.18 15.56
CA GLN A 301 -10.99 15.72 16.94
C GLN A 301 -10.17 16.70 17.80
N SER A 302 -9.10 17.29 17.25
CA SER A 302 -8.29 18.31 17.95
C SER A 302 -9.13 19.57 18.30
N LEU A 303 -9.98 20.00 17.37
CA LEU A 303 -10.92 21.11 17.59
C LEU A 303 -12.00 20.76 18.62
N ARG A 304 -12.51 19.52 18.63
CA ARG A 304 -13.46 19.03 19.65
C ARG A 304 -12.83 19.00 21.04
N LEU A 305 -11.60 18.49 21.16
CA LEU A 305 -10.82 18.49 22.40
C LEU A 305 -10.66 19.92 22.94
N SER A 306 -10.36 20.86 22.04
CA SER A 306 -10.21 22.29 22.36
C SER A 306 -11.54 23.02 22.59
N LYS A 307 -12.69 22.32 22.52
CA LYS A 307 -14.04 22.90 22.60
C LYS A 307 -14.26 24.08 21.65
N SER A 308 -13.67 24.01 20.45
CA SER A 308 -13.79 25.08 19.46
C SER A 308 -15.22 25.18 18.95
N PRO A 309 -15.85 26.37 18.97
CA PRO A 309 -17.23 26.55 18.52
C PRO A 309 -17.39 26.39 17.00
N GLN A 310 -16.28 26.32 16.26
CA GLN A 310 -16.28 26.25 14.79
C GLN A 310 -16.20 24.83 14.23
N VAL A 311 -16.11 23.80 15.09
CA VAL A 311 -15.84 22.42 14.67
C VAL A 311 -16.87 21.80 13.73
N GLU A 312 -18.10 22.31 13.75
CA GLU A 312 -19.22 21.82 12.92
C GLU A 312 -19.18 22.35 11.46
N GLN A 313 -18.22 23.22 11.12
CA GLN A 313 -18.14 23.84 9.79
C GLN A 313 -16.96 23.27 9.00
N ARG A 314 -17.24 22.59 7.87
CA ARG A 314 -16.19 22.00 7.01
C ARG A 314 -15.15 23.01 6.53
N GLU A 315 -15.53 24.28 6.38
CA GLU A 315 -14.66 25.37 5.94
C GLU A 315 -13.38 25.52 6.79
N VAL A 316 -13.43 25.13 8.07
CA VAL A 316 -12.27 25.17 8.98
C VAL A 316 -11.13 24.24 8.55
N LEU A 317 -11.40 23.26 7.68
CA LEU A 317 -10.38 22.40 7.10
C LEU A 317 -9.42 23.17 6.18
N TYR A 318 -9.94 24.18 5.48
CA TYR A 318 -9.25 24.79 4.35
C TYR A 318 -8.31 25.92 4.76
N GLN A 319 -7.51 25.73 5.81
CA GLN A 319 -6.52 26.69 6.31
C GLN A 319 -5.38 25.96 7.03
N SER A 320 -4.24 26.63 7.22
CA SER A 320 -3.18 26.14 8.11
C SER A 320 -3.52 26.43 9.56
N TYR A 321 -3.08 25.57 10.47
CA TYR A 321 -3.13 25.79 11.91
C TYR A 321 -1.73 25.86 12.50
N VAL A 322 -1.57 26.51 13.64
CA VAL A 322 -0.30 26.56 14.37
C VAL A 322 -0.42 25.81 15.69
N TYR A 323 0.49 24.86 15.91
CA TYR A 323 0.77 24.30 17.23
C TYR A 323 2.02 24.97 17.79
N GLU A 324 1.94 25.51 19.00
CA GLU A 324 3.00 26.33 19.61
C GLU A 324 3.27 25.88 21.05
N THR A 325 4.55 25.67 21.36
CA THR A 325 5.06 25.33 22.68
C THR A 325 6.18 26.29 23.06
N GLU A 326 6.74 26.16 24.27
CA GLU A 326 7.90 26.97 24.68
C GLU A 326 9.14 26.74 23.80
N LYS A 327 9.20 25.60 23.09
CA LYS A 327 10.32 25.20 22.22
C LYS A 327 10.22 25.81 20.82
N GLY A 328 9.05 26.33 20.43
CA GLY A 328 8.81 26.91 19.12
C GLY A 328 7.41 26.61 18.59
N LYS A 329 7.23 26.73 17.28
CA LYS A 329 5.94 26.52 16.61
C LYS A 329 6.08 25.74 15.31
N ILE A 330 5.03 25.02 14.95
CA ILE A 330 4.91 24.28 13.70
C ILE A 330 3.54 24.54 13.05
N ASN A 331 3.54 24.69 11.72
CA ASN A 331 2.30 24.79 10.95
C ASN A 331 1.77 23.40 10.61
N LEU A 332 0.44 23.24 10.64
CA LEU A 332 -0.25 21.98 10.40
C LEU A 332 -1.23 22.16 9.25
N PHE A 333 -1.10 21.29 8.25
CA PHE A 333 -2.02 21.17 7.13
C PHE A 333 -2.80 19.86 7.23
N PHE A 334 -4.06 19.88 6.83
CA PHE A 334 -4.93 18.73 6.96
C PHE A 334 -5.54 18.35 5.61
N ARG A 335 -5.46 17.05 5.30
CA ARG A 335 -5.92 16.41 4.07
C ARG A 335 -7.43 16.60 3.86
N ASP A 336 -7.85 17.05 2.67
CA ASP A 336 -9.23 16.83 2.21
C ASP A 336 -9.34 15.38 1.73
N HIS A 337 -10.00 14.54 2.54
CA HIS A 337 -10.11 13.11 2.31
C HIS A 337 -10.82 12.83 0.99
N THR A 338 -11.92 13.55 0.71
CA THR A 338 -12.74 13.33 -0.48
C THR A 338 -11.96 13.60 -1.77
N LEU A 339 -11.28 14.75 -1.87
CA LEU A 339 -10.51 15.08 -3.08
C LEU A 339 -9.31 14.14 -3.29
N SER A 340 -8.66 13.74 -2.19
CA SER A 340 -7.54 12.81 -2.22
C SER A 340 -7.97 11.41 -2.69
N ASP A 341 -9.05 10.88 -2.13
CA ASP A 341 -9.58 9.56 -2.48
C ASP A 341 -10.17 9.49 -3.88
N LEU A 342 -10.70 10.60 -4.40
CA LEU A 342 -11.15 10.66 -5.78
C LEU A 342 -10.00 10.33 -6.75
N ILE A 343 -8.80 10.87 -6.49
CA ILE A 343 -7.60 10.53 -7.27
C ILE A 343 -7.14 9.10 -6.95
N GLY A 344 -7.05 8.74 -5.67
CA GLY A 344 -6.53 7.44 -5.25
C GLY A 344 -7.35 6.24 -5.76
N PHE A 345 -8.68 6.35 -5.79
CA PHE A 345 -9.56 5.18 -5.91
C PHE A 345 -10.69 5.31 -6.93
N VAL A 346 -11.11 6.51 -7.31
CA VAL A 346 -12.34 6.70 -8.10
C VAL A 346 -12.04 7.03 -9.56
N TYR A 347 -11.19 8.03 -9.81
CA TYR A 347 -10.94 8.56 -11.16
C TYR A 347 -10.20 7.59 -12.08
N GLN A 348 -9.60 6.52 -11.55
CA GLN A 348 -9.04 5.41 -12.34
C GLN A 348 -10.09 4.76 -13.28
N ASN A 349 -11.37 4.85 -12.93
CA ASN A 349 -12.49 4.31 -13.71
C ASN A 349 -13.17 5.36 -14.61
N TRP A 350 -12.65 6.58 -14.66
CA TRP A 350 -13.26 7.70 -15.39
C TRP A 350 -12.46 8.03 -16.65
N GLU A 351 -13.13 8.68 -17.60
CA GLU A 351 -12.42 9.33 -18.69
C GLU A 351 -11.58 10.50 -18.14
N ALA A 352 -10.29 10.54 -18.47
CA ALA A 352 -9.30 11.45 -17.91
C ALA A 352 -9.72 12.93 -17.89
N LYS A 353 -10.28 13.45 -18.99
CA LYS A 353 -10.70 14.87 -19.03
C LYS A 353 -11.91 15.14 -18.15
N LYS A 354 -12.85 14.18 -18.04
CA LYS A 354 -14.01 14.30 -17.16
C LYS A 354 -13.60 14.27 -15.68
N ALA A 355 -12.72 13.35 -15.31
CA ALA A 355 -12.13 13.30 -13.97
C ALA A 355 -11.46 14.62 -13.57
N ALA A 356 -10.59 15.14 -14.44
CA ALA A 356 -9.93 16.43 -14.21
C ALA A 356 -10.93 17.60 -14.13
N THR A 357 -12.00 17.58 -14.93
CA THR A 357 -13.07 18.58 -14.88
C THR A 357 -13.81 18.55 -13.55
N ASP A 358 -14.17 17.35 -13.08
CA ASP A 358 -14.88 17.16 -11.81
C ASP A 358 -14.01 17.62 -10.64
N PHE A 359 -12.73 17.26 -10.62
CA PHE A 359 -11.79 17.67 -9.58
C PHE A 359 -11.70 19.20 -9.47
N VAL A 360 -11.41 19.89 -10.58
CA VAL A 360 -11.33 21.37 -10.63
C VAL A 360 -12.66 21.99 -10.22
N SER A 361 -13.79 21.43 -10.68
CA SER A 361 -15.12 21.93 -10.32
C SER A 361 -15.40 21.84 -8.82
N ARG A 362 -14.94 20.77 -8.14
CA ARG A 362 -15.08 20.61 -6.69
C ARG A 362 -14.25 21.63 -5.91
N VAL A 363 -13.03 21.91 -6.35
CA VAL A 363 -12.19 22.96 -5.74
C VAL A 363 -12.85 24.33 -5.89
N LEU A 364 -13.42 24.64 -7.06
CA LEU A 364 -14.19 25.87 -7.26
C LEU A 364 -15.45 25.94 -6.39
N GLN A 365 -16.14 24.81 -6.17
CA GLN A 365 -17.29 24.76 -5.25
C GLN A 365 -16.88 25.01 -3.79
N ILE A 366 -15.72 24.49 -3.36
CA ILE A 366 -15.15 24.81 -2.04
C ILE A 366 -14.90 26.30 -1.92
N ARG A 367 -14.25 26.90 -2.92
CA ARG A 367 -14.01 28.35 -3.00
C ARG A 367 -15.29 29.16 -2.88
N GLU A 368 -16.31 28.85 -3.69
CA GLU A 368 -17.59 29.57 -3.67
C GLU A 368 -18.30 29.42 -2.33
N ARG A 369 -18.26 28.23 -1.72
CA ARG A 369 -18.83 28.00 -0.39
C ARG A 369 -18.14 28.86 0.66
N ILE A 370 -16.81 28.88 0.71
CA ILE A 370 -16.04 29.71 1.63
C ILE A 370 -16.39 31.19 1.45
N LEU A 371 -16.45 31.66 0.21
CA LEU A 371 -16.81 33.05 -0.09
C LEU A 371 -18.21 33.41 0.43
N GLN A 372 -19.17 32.49 0.31
CA GLN A 372 -20.55 32.68 0.77
C GLN A 372 -20.69 32.62 2.30
N THR A 373 -19.95 31.75 2.98
CA THR A 373 -20.13 31.48 4.41
C THR A 373 -19.15 32.24 5.31
N ARG A 374 -17.94 32.55 4.82
CA ARG A 374 -16.85 33.18 5.58
C ARG A 374 -16.34 34.49 4.97
N GLY A 375 -16.62 34.76 3.71
CA GLY A 375 -16.26 36.02 3.02
C GLY A 375 -14.87 36.02 2.38
N GLU A 376 -14.53 37.13 1.71
CA GLU A 376 -13.29 37.28 0.92
C GLU A 376 -12.01 37.22 1.77
N GLU A 377 -12.05 37.75 2.99
CA GLU A 377 -10.89 37.75 3.90
C GLU A 377 -10.49 36.31 4.25
N TYR A 378 -11.45 35.45 4.60
CA TYR A 378 -11.17 34.04 4.88
C TYR A 378 -10.67 33.31 3.63
N LEU A 379 -11.29 33.58 2.47
CA LEU A 379 -10.87 33.00 1.20
C LEU A 379 -9.40 33.33 0.87
N ALA A 380 -8.95 34.56 1.14
CA ALA A 380 -7.56 34.97 0.92
C ALA A 380 -6.56 34.12 1.74
N HIS A 381 -7.03 33.47 2.81
CA HIS A 381 -6.28 32.59 3.72
C HIS A 381 -6.63 31.11 3.56
N SER A 382 -7.32 30.75 2.47
CA SER A 382 -7.79 29.39 2.29
C SER A 382 -6.87 28.53 1.42
N ILE A 383 -6.56 27.33 1.90
CA ILE A 383 -5.77 26.31 1.20
C ILE A 383 -6.48 24.96 1.25
N VAL A 384 -6.60 24.32 0.09
CA VAL A 384 -7.06 22.93 -0.03
C VAL A 384 -5.84 22.03 -0.11
N SER A 385 -5.69 21.12 0.85
CA SER A 385 -4.58 20.16 0.87
C SER A 385 -5.05 18.81 0.35
N VAL A 386 -4.48 18.35 -0.76
CA VAL A 386 -4.75 17.03 -1.36
C VAL A 386 -3.52 16.16 -1.13
N ILE A 387 -3.66 15.13 -0.30
CA ILE A 387 -2.54 14.35 0.22
C ILE A 387 -2.81 12.86 0.02
N LEU A 388 -1.89 12.15 -0.62
CA LEU A 388 -2.02 10.74 -0.95
C LEU A 388 -0.68 10.14 -1.37
N ASP A 389 -0.63 8.81 -1.42
CA ASP A 389 0.52 8.09 -1.95
C ASP A 389 0.81 8.46 -3.40
N GLY A 390 2.10 8.53 -3.73
CA GLY A 390 2.62 8.96 -5.01
C GLY A 390 2.78 7.83 -6.03
N GLU A 391 2.62 6.57 -5.65
CA GLU A 391 2.89 5.42 -6.53
C GLU A 391 1.70 4.47 -6.73
N ASN A 392 0.84 4.33 -5.72
CA ASN A 392 -0.04 3.17 -5.59
C ASN A 392 -1.18 3.14 -6.62
N CYS A 393 -1.78 4.29 -6.94
CA CYS A 393 -2.97 4.29 -7.80
C CYS A 393 -2.66 4.19 -9.30
N TRP A 394 -1.45 4.55 -9.74
CA TRP A 394 -1.20 4.79 -11.16
C TRP A 394 -1.25 3.54 -12.04
N GLU A 395 -0.94 2.36 -11.49
CA GLU A 395 -1.02 1.09 -12.24
C GLU A 395 -2.44 0.71 -12.68
N PHE A 396 -3.46 1.29 -12.05
CA PHE A 396 -4.86 1.07 -12.39
C PHE A 396 -5.38 2.06 -13.44
N TYR A 397 -4.71 3.20 -13.58
CA TYR A 397 -5.03 4.19 -14.61
C TYR A 397 -4.50 3.74 -15.98
N PRO A 398 -5.22 4.06 -17.06
CA PRO A 398 -4.66 3.97 -18.40
C PRO A 398 -3.37 4.77 -18.53
N HIS A 399 -2.33 4.16 -19.11
CA HIS A 399 -1.02 4.80 -19.32
C HIS A 399 -0.45 5.43 -18.04
N ASN A 400 -0.48 4.70 -16.94
CA ASN A 400 0.08 5.11 -15.65
C ASN A 400 -0.40 6.49 -15.17
N GLY A 401 -1.66 6.85 -15.43
CA GLY A 401 -2.24 8.13 -15.00
C GLY A 401 -1.83 9.34 -15.84
N ARG A 402 -0.92 9.21 -16.81
CA ARG A 402 -0.42 10.35 -17.62
C ARG A 402 -1.55 11.16 -18.28
N PRO A 403 -2.59 10.56 -18.91
CA PRO A 403 -3.68 11.32 -19.50
C PRO A 403 -4.50 12.13 -18.48
N PHE A 404 -4.68 11.61 -17.26
CA PHE A 404 -5.38 12.31 -16.19
C PHE A 404 -4.57 13.50 -15.68
N LEU A 405 -3.29 13.28 -15.35
CA LEU A 405 -2.40 14.32 -14.85
C LEU A 405 -2.23 15.46 -15.87
N GLN A 406 -2.08 15.14 -17.16
CA GLN A 406 -2.05 16.14 -18.23
C GLN A 406 -3.32 16.98 -18.28
N ALA A 407 -4.49 16.32 -18.25
CA ALA A 407 -5.77 17.02 -18.28
C ALA A 407 -6.00 17.88 -17.02
N LEU A 408 -5.56 17.40 -15.85
CA LEU A 408 -5.63 18.14 -14.59
C LEU A 408 -4.73 19.38 -14.62
N TYR A 409 -3.47 19.22 -14.99
CA TYR A 409 -2.50 20.33 -15.00
C TYR A 409 -2.80 21.35 -16.09
N GLU A 410 -3.28 20.92 -17.27
CA GLU A 410 -3.74 21.84 -18.31
C GLU A 410 -4.90 22.71 -17.81
N ARG A 411 -5.88 22.10 -17.14
CA ARG A 411 -7.03 22.83 -16.58
C ARG A 411 -6.62 23.78 -15.47
N LEU A 412 -5.81 23.33 -14.52
CA LEU A 412 -5.31 24.17 -13.42
C LEU A 412 -4.48 25.35 -13.96
N SER A 413 -3.67 25.15 -15.00
CA SER A 413 -2.89 26.22 -15.62
C SER A 413 -3.76 27.29 -16.31
N GLN A 414 -5.01 26.96 -16.63
CA GLN A 414 -5.97 27.84 -17.32
C GLN A 414 -7.02 28.44 -16.38
N GLU A 415 -7.04 28.05 -15.10
CA GLU A 415 -8.07 28.43 -14.13
C GLU A 415 -7.55 29.50 -13.15
N PRO A 416 -7.80 30.80 -13.37
CA PRO A 416 -7.25 31.86 -12.53
C PRO A 416 -7.85 31.90 -11.11
N LEU A 417 -8.95 31.19 -10.84
CA LEU A 417 -9.55 31.13 -9.50
C LEU A 417 -8.96 30.04 -8.62
N ILE A 418 -8.00 29.25 -9.12
CA ILE A 418 -7.24 28.26 -8.36
C ILE A 418 -5.75 28.52 -8.56
N GLN A 419 -5.00 28.61 -7.48
CA GLN A 419 -3.55 28.75 -7.54
C GLN A 419 -2.88 27.58 -6.83
N THR A 420 -2.11 26.79 -7.58
CA THR A 420 -1.28 25.74 -6.97
C THR A 420 -0.12 26.35 -6.19
N ILE A 421 0.19 25.81 -5.01
CA ILE A 421 1.19 26.37 -4.11
C ILE A 421 1.94 25.27 -3.33
N THR A 422 3.17 25.58 -2.90
CA THR A 422 3.89 24.76 -1.91
C THR A 422 3.55 25.18 -0.48
N PHE A 423 3.64 24.28 0.50
CA PHE A 423 3.28 24.60 1.89
C PHE A 423 4.14 25.73 2.46
N SER A 424 5.46 25.71 2.23
CA SER A 424 6.36 26.78 2.65
C SER A 424 6.06 28.11 1.97
N GLU A 425 5.58 28.11 0.72
CA GLU A 425 5.14 29.35 0.07
C GLU A 425 3.86 29.90 0.69
N PHE A 426 2.88 29.04 0.98
CA PHE A 426 1.65 29.43 1.65
C PHE A 426 1.93 30.01 3.05
N ILE A 427 2.85 29.41 3.82
CA ILE A 427 3.29 29.97 5.11
C ILE A 427 3.95 31.33 4.95
N ARG A 428 4.57 31.65 3.80
CA ARG A 428 5.18 32.96 3.56
C ARG A 428 4.18 34.03 3.12
N THR A 429 3.05 33.64 2.51
CA THR A 429 2.03 34.61 2.11
C THR A 429 1.26 35.17 3.30
N GLN A 430 1.31 34.52 4.47
CA GLN A 430 0.51 34.86 5.65
C GLN A 430 1.31 34.71 6.94
N GLN A 431 0.96 35.46 7.98
CA GLN A 431 1.70 35.41 9.25
C GLN A 431 0.84 35.04 10.46
N ASP A 432 -0.49 35.15 10.33
CA ASP A 432 -1.43 34.86 11.41
C ASP A 432 -2.30 33.67 11.04
N PHE A 433 -2.15 32.59 11.80
CA PHE A 433 -2.87 31.34 11.60
C PHE A 433 -3.56 30.94 12.91
N PRO A 434 -4.75 30.33 12.85
CA PRO A 434 -5.43 29.86 14.05
C PRO A 434 -4.57 28.87 14.84
N ARG A 435 -4.55 29.04 16.16
CA ARG A 435 -3.82 28.14 17.06
C ARG A 435 -4.64 26.90 17.39
N LEU A 436 -4.00 25.73 17.37
CA LEU A 436 -4.51 24.50 17.98
C LEU A 436 -3.95 24.38 19.39
N ALA A 437 -4.82 24.46 20.39
CA ALA A 437 -4.43 24.37 21.79
C ALA A 437 -4.05 22.95 22.22
N SER A 438 -4.65 21.95 21.57
CA SER A 438 -4.31 20.54 21.76
C SER A 438 -4.41 19.79 20.45
N VAL A 439 -3.62 18.73 20.32
CA VAL A 439 -3.61 17.87 19.13
C VAL A 439 -4.05 16.45 19.52
N PHE A 440 -5.11 15.97 18.86
CA PHE A 440 -5.58 14.60 19.03
C PHE A 440 -4.57 13.63 18.41
N PRO A 441 -4.11 12.61 19.14
CA PRO A 441 -3.17 11.65 18.58
C PRO A 441 -3.89 10.66 17.66
N GLY A 442 -3.38 10.48 16.45
CA GLY A 442 -3.92 9.51 15.50
C GLY A 442 -3.22 9.58 14.16
N SER A 443 -3.63 8.70 13.24
CA SER A 443 -3.15 8.61 11.87
C SER A 443 -4.23 9.03 10.87
N TRP A 444 -3.87 9.10 9.59
CA TRP A 444 -4.82 9.33 8.50
C TRP A 444 -5.79 8.17 8.24
N ILE A 445 -5.57 7.01 8.86
CA ILE A 445 -6.46 5.84 8.77
C ILE A 445 -7.25 5.72 10.06
N ASN A 446 -8.58 5.72 9.94
CA ASN A 446 -9.51 5.58 11.06
C ASN A 446 -9.27 6.56 12.22
N HIS A 447 -8.57 7.68 11.99
CA HIS A 447 -8.19 8.67 13.00
C HIS A 447 -7.57 8.05 14.27
N ASN A 448 -6.88 6.91 14.15
CA ASN A 448 -6.34 6.18 15.29
C ASN A 448 -5.09 5.38 14.89
N PHE A 449 -4.66 4.43 15.71
CA PHE A 449 -3.48 3.59 15.47
C PHE A 449 -3.80 2.09 15.32
N SER A 450 -5.05 1.71 15.06
CA SER A 450 -5.50 0.31 15.11
C SER A 450 -4.80 -0.61 14.11
N ILE A 451 -4.20 -0.04 13.06
CA ILE A 451 -3.44 -0.78 12.04
C ILE A 451 -2.07 -1.23 12.59
N TRP A 452 -1.53 -0.56 13.60
CA TRP A 452 -0.15 -0.79 14.06
C TRP A 452 -0.05 -1.25 15.52
N ILE A 453 -1.18 -1.33 16.24
CA ILE A 453 -1.22 -1.81 17.61
C ILE A 453 -2.63 -2.29 17.94
N GLY A 454 -2.76 -3.32 18.77
CA GLY A 454 -4.05 -3.81 19.25
C GLY A 454 -4.37 -5.24 18.85
N HIS A 455 -4.05 -5.64 17.60
CA HIS A 455 -4.26 -7.01 17.17
C HIS A 455 -3.25 -7.95 17.86
N PRO A 456 -3.60 -9.23 18.13
CA PRO A 456 -2.65 -10.17 18.74
C PRO A 456 -1.32 -10.36 17.98
N GLU A 457 -1.34 -10.20 16.65
CA GLU A 457 -0.12 -10.25 15.83
C GLU A 457 0.71 -8.96 15.98
N ASP A 458 0.08 -7.79 15.91
CA ASP A 458 0.72 -6.49 16.18
C ASP A 458 1.41 -6.47 17.54
N ASN A 459 0.67 -6.92 18.56
CA ASN A 459 1.15 -6.93 19.93
C ASN A 459 2.31 -7.91 20.08
N LEU A 460 2.27 -9.06 19.39
CA LEU A 460 3.40 -10.00 19.39
C LEU A 460 4.64 -9.41 18.69
N ALA A 461 4.46 -8.66 17.61
CA ALA A 461 5.55 -7.95 16.95
C ALA A 461 6.17 -6.89 17.89
N TRP A 462 5.35 -6.11 18.60
CA TRP A 462 5.82 -5.18 19.64
C TRP A 462 6.58 -5.88 20.76
N GLU A 463 6.14 -7.06 21.19
CA GLU A 463 6.87 -7.87 22.19
C GLU A 463 8.25 -8.29 21.69
N TYR A 464 8.37 -8.69 20.43
CA TYR A 464 9.65 -9.08 19.83
C TYR A 464 10.59 -7.88 19.68
N LEU A 465 10.07 -6.74 19.24
CA LEU A 465 10.83 -5.50 19.17
C LEU A 465 11.29 -5.05 20.56
N TYR A 466 10.40 -5.07 21.56
CA TYR A 466 10.72 -4.74 22.96
C TYR A 466 11.88 -5.60 23.49
N GLN A 467 11.78 -6.93 23.38
CA GLN A 467 12.81 -7.85 23.87
C GLN A 467 14.17 -7.59 23.21
N THR A 468 14.16 -7.36 21.90
CA THR A 468 15.38 -7.07 21.12
C THR A 468 15.98 -5.73 21.52
N ARG A 469 15.15 -4.69 21.74
CA ARG A 469 15.61 -3.39 22.20
C ARG A 469 16.19 -3.43 23.61
N GLN A 470 15.64 -4.24 24.52
CA GLN A 470 16.23 -4.47 25.85
C GLN A 470 17.59 -5.16 25.78
N ALA A 471 17.77 -6.10 24.85
CA ALA A 471 19.07 -6.75 24.63
C ALA A 471 20.13 -5.73 24.15
N LEU A 472 19.76 -4.86 23.20
CA LEU A 472 20.63 -3.76 22.77
C LEU A 472 20.94 -2.81 23.93
N LYS A 473 19.93 -2.39 24.70
CA LYS A 473 20.12 -1.52 25.87
C LYS A 473 21.07 -2.11 26.92
N THR A 474 20.96 -3.42 27.16
CA THR A 474 21.87 -4.14 28.06
C THR A 474 23.30 -4.17 27.50
N ALA A 475 23.46 -4.34 26.18
CA ALA A 475 24.75 -4.28 25.52
C ALA A 475 25.38 -2.88 25.62
N GLU A 476 24.61 -1.82 25.37
CA GLU A 476 25.02 -0.41 25.51
C GLU A 476 25.54 -0.12 26.93
N GLN A 477 24.81 -0.56 27.95
CA GLN A 477 25.15 -0.34 29.36
C GLN A 477 26.34 -1.18 29.84
N SER A 478 26.64 -2.29 29.18
CA SER A 478 27.72 -3.21 29.60
C SER A 478 29.13 -2.63 29.42
N GLY A 479 29.29 -1.65 28.54
CA GLY A 479 30.60 -1.10 28.16
C GLY A 479 31.52 -2.09 27.42
N LYS A 480 31.02 -3.27 27.02
CA LYS A 480 31.82 -4.34 26.39
C LYS A 480 31.96 -4.22 24.88
N TYR A 481 31.03 -3.53 24.23
CA TYR A 481 30.94 -3.48 22.77
C TYR A 481 31.54 -2.17 22.23
N PRO A 482 32.29 -2.22 21.12
CA PRO A 482 32.70 -1.01 20.42
C PRO A 482 31.48 -0.18 19.96
N PRO A 483 31.58 1.17 19.95
CA PRO A 483 30.48 2.02 19.50
C PRO A 483 29.96 1.70 18.10
N GLU A 484 30.84 1.28 17.18
CA GLU A 484 30.45 0.92 15.82
C GLU A 484 29.54 -0.32 15.75
N ILE A 485 29.74 -1.30 16.64
CA ILE A 485 28.92 -2.50 16.73
C ILE A 485 27.54 -2.15 17.29
N LEU A 486 27.50 -1.32 18.33
CA LEU A 486 26.25 -0.83 18.91
C LEU A 486 25.46 0.00 17.88
N GLN A 487 26.13 0.82 17.09
CA GLN A 487 25.48 1.62 16.05
C GLN A 487 24.89 0.74 14.93
N LYS A 488 25.58 -0.32 14.51
CA LYS A 488 25.04 -1.30 13.53
C LYS A 488 23.81 -2.02 14.10
N ALA A 489 23.88 -2.46 15.35
CA ALA A 489 22.74 -3.09 16.02
C ALA A 489 21.55 -2.11 16.20
N LYS A 490 21.84 -0.83 16.48
CA LYS A 490 20.81 0.21 16.56
C LYS A 490 20.16 0.51 15.21
N GLU A 491 20.93 0.43 14.13
CA GLU A 491 20.38 0.61 12.77
C GLU A 491 19.33 -0.47 12.44
N GLU A 492 19.59 -1.73 12.79
CA GLU A 492 18.63 -2.83 12.63
C GLU A 492 17.33 -2.62 13.44
N ILE A 493 17.45 -2.05 14.65
CA ILE A 493 16.27 -1.64 15.43
C ILE A 493 15.49 -0.58 14.67
N PHE A 494 16.14 0.47 14.16
CA PHE A 494 15.44 1.53 13.42
C PHE A 494 14.72 1.01 12.18
N ILE A 495 15.30 0.03 11.49
CA ILE A 495 14.63 -0.66 10.37
C ILE A 495 13.40 -1.43 10.89
N ALA A 496 13.56 -2.21 11.95
CA ALA A 496 12.48 -3.01 12.55
C ALA A 496 11.35 -2.15 13.17
N GLU A 497 11.58 -0.87 13.44
CA GLU A 497 10.56 0.09 13.89
C GLU A 497 9.63 0.59 12.77
N GLY A 498 9.94 0.31 11.50
CA GLY A 498 9.14 0.76 10.36
C GLY A 498 7.68 0.29 10.40
N SER A 499 6.75 1.15 10.00
CA SER A 499 5.31 0.86 10.08
C SER A 499 4.86 -0.28 9.15
N ASP A 500 5.62 -0.51 8.07
CA ASP A 500 5.30 -1.47 7.01
C ASP A 500 5.17 -2.91 7.51
N TRP A 501 5.90 -3.27 8.58
CA TRP A 501 5.85 -4.62 9.13
C TRP A 501 4.46 -4.93 9.72
N TRP A 502 3.93 -3.97 10.47
CA TRP A 502 2.61 -4.06 11.09
C TRP A 502 1.46 -3.96 10.10
N TRP A 503 1.65 -3.24 8.99
CA TRP A 503 0.62 -3.11 7.94
C TRP A 503 0.05 -4.45 7.47
N TRP A 504 0.88 -5.50 7.49
CA TRP A 504 0.53 -6.85 7.03
C TRP A 504 0.13 -7.82 8.14
N TYR A 505 0.16 -7.39 9.41
CA TYR A 505 -0.33 -8.16 10.52
C TYR A 505 -1.83 -7.94 10.74
N GLY A 506 -2.50 -8.95 11.29
CA GLY A 506 -3.92 -8.89 11.56
C GLY A 506 -4.84 -9.07 10.36
N ASP A 507 -6.03 -8.52 10.46
CA ASP A 507 -7.16 -8.83 9.57
C ASP A 507 -7.47 -7.72 8.55
N ASP A 508 -6.83 -6.56 8.67
CA ASP A 508 -7.15 -5.35 7.90
C ASP A 508 -6.65 -5.42 6.46
N HIS A 509 -5.45 -5.98 6.24
CA HIS A 509 -4.82 -6.06 4.93
C HIS A 509 -4.33 -7.47 4.59
N SER A 510 -4.13 -7.75 3.30
CA SER A 510 -3.42 -8.96 2.88
C SER A 510 -2.67 -8.73 1.57
N THR A 511 -1.62 -9.52 1.38
CA THR A 511 -0.75 -9.48 0.22
C THR A 511 -0.21 -10.88 -0.06
N GLU A 512 0.15 -11.15 -1.33
CA GLU A 512 0.83 -12.38 -1.71
C GLU A 512 2.25 -12.48 -1.12
N ASN A 513 2.79 -11.36 -0.60
CA ASN A 513 4.11 -11.25 0.01
C ASN A 513 4.13 -11.22 1.55
N ALA A 514 3.04 -11.59 2.22
CA ALA A 514 2.92 -11.41 3.68
C ALA A 514 4.02 -12.18 4.45
N LYS A 515 4.45 -13.32 3.88
CA LYS A 515 5.53 -14.15 4.43
C LYS A 515 6.89 -13.47 4.31
N GLU A 516 7.14 -12.79 3.20
CA GLU A 516 8.36 -12.04 2.95
C GLU A 516 8.47 -10.84 3.89
N PHE A 517 7.38 -10.10 4.12
CA PHE A 517 7.33 -9.01 5.11
C PHE A 517 7.58 -9.49 6.54
N ASP A 518 6.89 -10.54 6.98
CA ASP A 518 7.09 -11.13 8.30
C ASP A 518 8.53 -11.66 8.49
N ALA A 519 9.11 -12.26 7.45
CA ALA A 519 10.49 -12.73 7.48
C ALA A 519 11.50 -11.59 7.56
N LEU A 520 11.32 -10.51 6.79
CA LEU A 520 12.20 -9.34 6.85
C LEU A 520 12.21 -8.72 8.25
N PHE A 521 11.04 -8.43 8.82
CA PHE A 521 10.93 -7.90 10.18
C PHE A 521 11.68 -8.76 11.21
N ARG A 522 11.40 -10.07 11.24
CA ARG A 522 12.06 -10.98 12.18
C ARG A 522 13.56 -11.11 11.91
N ASN A 523 13.99 -11.06 10.66
CA ASN A 523 15.41 -11.13 10.29
C ASN A 523 16.19 -9.92 10.80
N HIS A 524 15.64 -8.70 10.74
CA HIS A 524 16.25 -7.52 11.35
C HIS A 524 16.45 -7.70 12.86
N LEU A 525 15.42 -8.20 13.57
CA LEU A 525 15.53 -8.51 14.99
C LEU A 525 16.59 -9.58 15.28
N ILE A 526 16.65 -10.65 14.49
CA ILE A 526 17.68 -11.71 14.59
C ILE A 526 19.07 -11.12 14.34
N HIS A 527 19.19 -10.20 13.39
CA HIS A 527 20.47 -9.59 13.01
C HIS A 527 21.06 -8.74 14.14
N VAL A 528 20.22 -8.07 14.95
CA VAL A 528 20.66 -7.40 16.19
C VAL A 528 21.45 -8.38 17.09
N PHE A 529 20.91 -9.57 17.36
CA PHE A 529 21.59 -10.56 18.19
C PHE A 529 22.89 -11.06 17.55
N LYS A 530 22.89 -11.30 16.24
CA LYS A 530 24.10 -11.70 15.50
C LYS A 530 25.21 -10.64 15.60
N ILE A 531 24.89 -9.36 15.41
CA ILE A 531 25.83 -8.24 15.52
C ILE A 531 26.42 -8.18 16.93
N LEU A 532 25.60 -8.43 17.95
CA LEU A 532 26.01 -8.49 19.36
C LEU A 532 26.71 -9.80 19.74
N GLY A 533 26.87 -10.77 18.83
CA GLY A 533 27.47 -12.07 19.11
C GLY A 533 26.67 -12.92 20.12
N GLN A 534 25.35 -12.76 20.14
CA GLN A 534 24.42 -13.46 21.03
C GLN A 534 23.50 -14.40 20.22
N ASP A 535 22.98 -15.43 20.89
CA ASP A 535 21.96 -16.29 20.29
C ASP A 535 20.60 -15.57 20.26
N ALA A 536 19.99 -15.50 19.09
CA ALA A 536 18.65 -14.95 18.94
C ALA A 536 17.60 -15.84 19.65
N PRO A 537 16.60 -15.25 20.34
CA PRO A 537 15.52 -16.01 20.95
C PRO A 537 14.82 -16.95 19.94
N PRO A 538 14.57 -18.24 20.29
CA PRO A 538 13.94 -19.20 19.37
C PRO A 538 12.60 -18.73 18.78
N LEU A 539 11.88 -17.88 19.52
CA LEU A 539 10.61 -17.30 19.09
C LEU A 539 10.71 -16.46 17.81
N LEU A 540 11.85 -15.80 17.55
CA LEU A 540 12.04 -14.98 16.34
C LEU A 540 12.13 -15.82 15.06
N TYR A 541 12.36 -17.13 15.16
CA TYR A 541 12.36 -18.04 14.02
C TYR A 541 10.96 -18.59 13.69
N HIS A 542 9.95 -18.22 14.48
CA HIS A 542 8.56 -18.57 14.23
C HIS A 542 7.82 -17.38 13.60
N PRO A 543 7.12 -17.58 12.47
CA PRO A 543 6.31 -16.52 11.86
C PRO A 543 5.31 -15.92 12.85
N ILE A 544 5.23 -14.59 12.90
CA ILE A 544 4.20 -13.88 13.66
C ILE A 544 2.88 -13.98 12.91
N HIS A 545 2.93 -13.66 11.60
CA HIS A 545 1.80 -13.82 10.71
C HIS A 545 1.41 -15.28 10.66
N LYS A 546 0.28 -15.62 11.27
CA LYS A 546 -0.25 -16.97 11.18
C LYS A 546 -0.89 -17.09 9.82
N ASP A 547 -0.50 -18.12 9.05
CA ASP A 547 -1.35 -18.64 7.97
C ASP A 547 -2.63 -19.18 8.64
N VAL A 548 -3.48 -18.28 9.13
CA VAL A 548 -4.83 -18.64 9.48
C VAL A 548 -5.42 -18.98 8.12
N TYR A 549 -5.52 -20.27 7.84
CA TYR A 549 -6.59 -20.77 6.98
C TYR A 549 -7.86 -20.21 7.61
N LYS A 550 -8.25 -18.98 7.21
CA LYS A 550 -9.31 -18.21 7.85
C LYS A 550 -10.48 -19.16 7.96
N LYS A 551 -10.87 -19.47 9.19
CA LYS A 551 -12.12 -20.19 9.47
C LYS A 551 -13.22 -19.24 9.00
N VAL A 552 -13.53 -19.27 7.71
CA VAL A 552 -14.61 -18.50 7.09
C VAL A 552 -15.95 -19.18 7.44
N ILE A 553 -16.19 -19.45 8.72
CA ILE A 553 -17.54 -19.75 9.20
C ILE A 553 -17.96 -18.53 9.99
N THR A 554 -18.69 -17.63 9.35
CA THR A 554 -19.18 -16.39 9.95
C THR A 554 -20.22 -16.70 11.03
N VAL A 555 -20.98 -17.80 10.86
CA VAL A 555 -21.93 -18.33 11.87
C VAL A 555 -21.95 -19.87 11.78
N PRO A 556 -21.74 -20.63 12.86
CA PRO A 556 -21.94 -22.08 12.84
C PRO A 556 -23.45 -22.45 12.85
N PRO A 557 -23.86 -23.62 12.32
CA PRO A 557 -25.24 -24.09 12.43
C PRO A 557 -25.69 -24.17 13.88
N LYS A 558 -26.89 -23.65 14.17
CA LYS A 558 -27.45 -23.54 15.53
C LYS A 558 -28.44 -24.66 15.88
N GLY A 559 -28.82 -25.49 14.91
CA GLY A 559 -29.73 -26.61 15.09
C GLY A 559 -30.04 -27.29 13.76
N PHE A 560 -30.94 -28.28 13.78
CA PHE A 560 -31.40 -28.89 12.55
C PHE A 560 -32.22 -27.93 11.70
N ILE A 561 -32.09 -28.07 10.39
CA ILE A 561 -32.89 -27.34 9.40
C ILE A 561 -33.57 -28.34 8.45
N GLU A 562 -34.75 -27.98 7.96
CA GLU A 562 -35.51 -28.75 6.98
C GLU A 562 -36.08 -27.80 5.91
N PRO A 563 -35.22 -27.21 5.07
CA PRO A 563 -35.66 -26.29 4.03
C PRO A 563 -36.38 -27.03 2.90
N VAL A 564 -37.34 -26.36 2.27
CA VAL A 564 -37.92 -26.83 1.01
C VAL A 564 -36.93 -26.52 -0.11
N LEU A 565 -36.57 -27.52 -0.92
CA LEU A 565 -35.58 -27.38 -2.00
C LEU A 565 -36.25 -27.00 -3.33
N ASP A 566 -36.94 -25.86 -3.34
CA ASP A 566 -37.63 -25.33 -4.52
C ASP A 566 -36.90 -24.15 -5.20
N GLY A 567 -35.74 -23.76 -4.66
CA GLY A 567 -34.94 -22.63 -5.15
C GLY A 567 -35.49 -21.26 -4.75
N LEU A 568 -36.55 -21.21 -3.95
CA LEU A 568 -37.16 -19.99 -3.43
C LEU A 568 -36.97 -19.93 -1.91
N GLN A 569 -36.72 -18.75 -1.36
CA GLN A 569 -36.86 -18.55 0.08
C GLN A 569 -38.34 -18.25 0.37
N THR A 570 -39.15 -19.30 0.53
CA THR A 570 -40.60 -19.12 0.73
C THR A 570 -40.93 -18.70 2.16
N ASN A 571 -40.06 -19.01 3.11
CA ASN A 571 -40.20 -18.63 4.51
C ASN A 571 -38.84 -18.25 5.14
N TYR A 572 -38.83 -17.15 5.91
CA TYR A 572 -37.67 -16.70 6.68
C TYR A 572 -37.08 -17.78 7.60
N PHE A 573 -37.93 -18.65 8.17
CA PHE A 573 -37.51 -19.65 9.16
C PHE A 573 -36.75 -20.85 8.59
N GLU A 574 -36.81 -21.10 7.28
CA GLU A 574 -36.22 -22.30 6.64
C GLU A 574 -34.71 -22.43 6.86
N TRP A 575 -34.00 -21.31 6.91
CA TRP A 575 -32.53 -21.26 7.04
C TRP A 575 -32.07 -20.62 8.36
N LEU A 576 -33.00 -20.34 9.30
CA LEU A 576 -32.68 -19.63 10.54
C LEU A 576 -31.68 -20.40 11.43
N GLY A 577 -31.71 -21.73 11.39
CA GLY A 577 -30.78 -22.61 12.10
C GLY A 577 -29.47 -22.89 11.37
N ALA A 578 -29.30 -22.39 10.14
CA ALA A 578 -28.15 -22.71 9.30
C ALA A 578 -26.89 -21.96 9.73
N GLY A 579 -25.73 -22.55 9.42
CA GLY A 579 -24.46 -21.86 9.41
C GLY A 579 -24.33 -20.98 8.16
N ILE A 580 -23.48 -19.97 8.26
CA ILE A 580 -23.23 -18.98 7.22
C ILE A 580 -21.73 -18.90 6.96
N PHE A 581 -21.38 -18.98 5.68
CA PHE A 581 -20.06 -18.72 5.14
C PHE A 581 -20.16 -17.43 4.30
N ASP A 582 -19.61 -16.33 4.79
CA ASP A 582 -19.61 -15.05 4.08
C ASP A 582 -18.38 -14.93 3.15
N VAL A 583 -18.62 -14.83 1.85
CA VAL A 583 -17.58 -14.80 0.80
C VAL A 583 -17.09 -13.36 0.57
N THR A 584 -17.82 -12.35 1.05
CA THR A 584 -17.54 -10.93 0.79
C THR A 584 -16.29 -10.40 1.49
N GLN A 585 -15.87 -11.04 2.58
CA GLN A 585 -14.69 -10.64 3.38
C GLN A 585 -13.35 -11.12 2.80
N ARG A 586 -13.33 -11.67 1.58
CA ARG A 586 -12.10 -12.07 0.87
C ARG A 586 -11.55 -10.98 -0.07
N GLY A 587 -12.09 -9.76 -0.04
CA GLY A 587 -11.58 -8.65 -0.85
C GLY A 587 -10.53 -7.85 -0.09
N THR A 588 -9.29 -7.83 -0.59
CA THR A 588 -8.37 -6.72 -0.31
C THR A 588 -8.85 -5.45 -1.00
N ALA A 589 -8.30 -4.31 -0.58
CA ALA A 589 -8.41 -3.05 -1.30
C ALA A 589 -7.86 -3.11 -2.75
N MET A 590 -7.11 -4.15 -3.15
CA MET A 590 -6.50 -4.27 -4.49
C MET A 590 -6.90 -5.50 -5.31
N HIS A 591 -7.70 -6.43 -4.80
CA HIS A 591 -8.18 -7.59 -5.56
C HIS A 591 -9.69 -7.80 -5.44
N GLN A 592 -10.49 -6.99 -6.12
CA GLN A 592 -11.83 -7.39 -6.50
C GLN A 592 -11.78 -8.26 -7.77
N THR A 593 -11.30 -9.50 -7.64
CA THR A 593 -11.73 -10.51 -8.62
C THR A 593 -13.24 -10.70 -8.43
N SER A 594 -13.99 -10.68 -9.53
CA SER A 594 -15.45 -10.73 -9.55
C SER A 594 -15.97 -12.03 -8.89
N GLN A 595 -16.19 -12.00 -7.59
CA GLN A 595 -16.81 -13.12 -6.88
C GLN A 595 -18.26 -13.27 -7.34
N LEU A 596 -18.60 -14.39 -7.98
CA LEU A 596 -19.97 -14.68 -8.41
C LEU A 596 -20.92 -14.95 -7.24
N ILE A 597 -20.39 -15.40 -6.11
CA ILE A 597 -21.12 -15.79 -4.89
C ILE A 597 -20.77 -14.81 -3.77
N TYR A 598 -21.76 -14.35 -3.00
CA TYR A 598 -21.52 -13.51 -1.82
C TYR A 598 -21.74 -14.24 -0.50
N ARG A 599 -22.62 -15.23 -0.42
CA ARG A 599 -22.85 -16.05 0.78
C ARG A 599 -23.17 -17.49 0.46
N ILE A 600 -22.78 -18.39 1.36
CA ILE A 600 -23.19 -19.79 1.36
C ILE A 600 -23.81 -20.09 2.72
N TYR A 601 -25.03 -20.59 2.72
CA TYR A 601 -25.70 -21.14 3.90
C TYR A 601 -25.53 -22.65 3.91
N PHE A 602 -25.28 -23.24 5.07
CA PHE A 602 -25.15 -24.69 5.22
C PHE A 602 -25.78 -25.18 6.52
N GLY A 603 -26.43 -26.34 6.48
CA GLY A 603 -27.03 -26.94 7.66
C GLY A 603 -27.32 -28.42 7.44
N PHE A 604 -27.93 -29.08 8.41
CA PHE A 604 -28.19 -30.51 8.34
C PHE A 604 -29.37 -30.90 9.22
N ASN A 605 -29.97 -32.05 8.96
CA ASN A 605 -30.82 -32.79 9.91
C ASN A 605 -30.22 -34.20 10.11
N LEU A 606 -31.01 -35.16 10.60
CA LEU A 606 -30.53 -36.53 10.82
C LEU A 606 -30.23 -37.31 9.53
N GLU A 607 -30.79 -36.87 8.41
CA GLU A 607 -30.80 -37.63 7.15
C GLU A 607 -30.03 -36.93 6.03
N SER A 608 -29.98 -35.59 6.06
CA SER A 608 -29.54 -34.77 4.93
C SER A 608 -28.66 -33.60 5.39
N CYS A 609 -27.74 -33.20 4.49
CA CYS A 609 -27.00 -31.94 4.60
C CYS A 609 -27.43 -31.02 3.47
N TYR A 610 -27.72 -29.77 3.81
CA TYR A 610 -28.28 -28.78 2.91
C TYR A 610 -27.29 -27.65 2.68
N PHE A 611 -27.21 -27.19 1.44
CA PHE A 611 -26.41 -26.04 1.03
C PHE A 611 -27.30 -25.08 0.24
N ARG A 612 -27.16 -23.79 0.51
CA ARG A 612 -27.77 -22.71 -0.27
C ARG A 612 -26.68 -21.74 -0.66
N ILE A 613 -26.66 -21.35 -1.93
CA ILE A 613 -25.59 -20.55 -2.53
C ILE A 613 -26.22 -19.29 -3.10
N ASP A 614 -25.81 -18.15 -2.56
CA ASP A 614 -26.39 -16.86 -2.89
C ASP A 614 -25.43 -16.09 -3.80
N PRO A 615 -25.80 -15.85 -5.07
CA PRO A 615 -24.96 -15.16 -6.04
C PRO A 615 -25.06 -13.63 -5.90
N LYS A 616 -24.02 -12.88 -6.31
CA LYS A 616 -24.04 -11.40 -6.31
C LYS A 616 -25.04 -10.82 -7.31
N VAL A 617 -25.31 -11.55 -8.37
CA VAL A 617 -26.33 -11.26 -9.39
C VAL A 617 -27.20 -12.49 -9.56
N SER A 618 -28.46 -12.30 -9.93
CA SER A 618 -29.39 -13.42 -10.13
C SER A 618 -28.83 -14.45 -11.13
N TRP A 619 -29.00 -15.74 -10.85
CA TRP A 619 -28.37 -16.83 -11.61
C TRP A 619 -28.71 -16.82 -13.10
N ASP A 620 -29.90 -16.34 -13.48
CA ASP A 620 -30.36 -16.14 -14.87
C ASP A 620 -29.53 -15.11 -15.66
N LYS A 621 -28.78 -14.25 -14.97
CA LYS A 621 -27.91 -13.22 -15.58
C LYS A 621 -26.48 -13.71 -15.79
N ILE A 622 -26.14 -14.90 -15.30
CA ILE A 622 -24.80 -15.49 -15.41
C ILE A 622 -24.74 -16.32 -16.69
N GLN A 623 -24.36 -15.69 -17.82
CA GLN A 623 -24.32 -16.30 -19.15
C GLN A 623 -23.01 -17.06 -19.42
N THR A 624 -22.75 -18.10 -18.64
CA THR A 624 -21.60 -19.01 -18.83
C THR A 624 -22.09 -20.46 -18.75
N PRO A 625 -22.49 -21.06 -19.89
CA PRO A 625 -23.06 -22.42 -19.93
C PRO A 625 -22.08 -23.53 -19.53
N GLU A 626 -20.79 -23.21 -19.38
CA GLU A 626 -19.70 -24.13 -19.00
C GLU A 626 -19.38 -24.11 -17.49
N LEU A 627 -20.16 -23.38 -16.68
CA LEU A 627 -19.86 -23.22 -15.26
C LEU A 627 -20.36 -24.43 -14.46
N GLU A 628 -19.47 -25.05 -13.71
CA GLU A 628 -19.78 -26.16 -12.79
C GLU A 628 -19.65 -25.70 -11.35
N LEU A 629 -20.61 -26.09 -10.51
CA LEU A 629 -20.49 -26.01 -9.07
C LEU A 629 -19.97 -27.34 -8.54
N ILE A 630 -18.82 -27.30 -7.86
CA ILE A 630 -18.19 -28.47 -7.27
C ILE A 630 -18.19 -28.32 -5.74
N ILE A 631 -18.82 -29.25 -5.03
CA ILE A 631 -18.78 -29.33 -3.56
C ILE A 631 -17.95 -30.55 -3.16
N GLU A 632 -16.82 -30.31 -2.48
CA GLU A 632 -15.98 -31.38 -1.94
C GLU A 632 -16.16 -31.55 -0.43
N ILE A 633 -16.70 -32.69 -0.03
CA ILE A 633 -16.81 -33.11 1.36
C ILE A 633 -15.55 -33.88 1.70
N LEU A 634 -14.63 -33.33 2.49
CA LEU A 634 -13.33 -33.95 2.76
C LEU A 634 -13.36 -34.99 3.90
N ARG A 635 -14.34 -34.87 4.81
CA ARG A 635 -14.52 -35.75 5.99
C ARG A 635 -16.01 -35.94 6.28
N PRO A 636 -16.44 -37.07 6.88
CA PRO A 636 -15.62 -38.20 7.35
C PRO A 636 -15.08 -39.10 6.22
N LYS A 637 -15.61 -38.98 5.00
CA LYS A 637 -15.08 -39.61 3.78
C LYS A 637 -15.07 -38.59 2.63
N PRO A 638 -14.05 -38.61 1.76
CA PRO A 638 -13.96 -37.72 0.61
C PRO A 638 -15.03 -38.02 -0.45
N TYR A 639 -15.98 -37.10 -0.62
CA TYR A 639 -16.96 -37.09 -1.73
C TYR A 639 -16.86 -35.78 -2.51
N ARG A 640 -17.10 -35.84 -3.81
CA ARG A 640 -17.21 -34.66 -4.67
C ARG A 640 -18.58 -34.68 -5.35
N LEU A 641 -19.34 -33.62 -5.19
CA LEU A 641 -20.61 -33.40 -5.86
C LEU A 641 -20.38 -32.38 -6.97
N VAL A 642 -20.70 -32.73 -8.21
CA VAL A 642 -20.56 -31.84 -9.37
C VAL A 642 -21.95 -31.54 -9.92
N PHE A 643 -22.26 -30.26 -10.04
CA PHE A 643 -23.52 -29.75 -10.59
C PHE A 643 -23.23 -28.84 -11.78
N GLY A 644 -23.86 -29.09 -12.93
CA GLY A 644 -23.87 -28.15 -14.03
C GLY A 644 -24.78 -26.96 -13.72
N LEU A 645 -24.34 -25.72 -13.97
CA LEU A 645 -25.15 -24.53 -13.68
C LEU A 645 -26.47 -24.51 -14.48
N THR A 646 -26.46 -25.05 -15.70
CA THR A 646 -27.65 -25.19 -16.56
C THR A 646 -28.68 -26.14 -15.95
N ASP A 647 -28.24 -27.21 -15.28
CA ASP A 647 -29.14 -28.18 -14.63
C ASP A 647 -29.75 -27.57 -13.36
N LEU A 648 -28.94 -26.90 -12.54
CA LEU A 648 -29.37 -26.15 -11.36
C LEU A 648 -30.42 -25.07 -11.70
N LEU A 649 -30.22 -24.34 -12.79
CA LEU A 649 -31.14 -23.30 -13.28
C LEU A 649 -32.45 -23.87 -13.83
N SER A 650 -32.45 -25.13 -14.27
CA SER A 650 -33.63 -25.83 -14.80
C SER A 650 -34.49 -26.51 -13.73
N GLY A 651 -34.11 -26.38 -12.45
CA GLY A 651 -34.79 -27.03 -11.32
C GLY A 651 -34.49 -28.52 -11.18
N LYS A 652 -33.46 -29.03 -11.87
CA LYS A 652 -32.96 -30.39 -11.70
C LYS A 652 -31.86 -30.40 -10.64
N SER A 653 -32.05 -31.17 -9.57
CA SER A 653 -31.17 -31.22 -8.40
C SER A 653 -30.20 -32.43 -8.38
N ASP A 654 -30.15 -33.21 -9.45
CA ASP A 654 -29.34 -34.43 -9.51
C ASP A 654 -27.87 -34.12 -9.84
N GLY A 655 -27.05 -33.89 -8.82
CA GLY A 655 -25.59 -33.79 -8.96
C GLY A 655 -24.91 -35.15 -9.16
N MET A 656 -23.81 -35.18 -9.92
CA MET A 656 -22.99 -36.39 -10.02
C MET A 656 -22.16 -36.55 -8.74
N ILE A 657 -22.31 -37.70 -8.08
CA ILE A 657 -21.52 -38.05 -6.90
C ILE A 657 -20.25 -38.77 -7.36
N TRP A 658 -19.11 -38.28 -6.92
CA TRP A 658 -17.81 -38.91 -7.09
C TRP A 658 -17.24 -39.29 -5.73
N HIS A 659 -16.62 -40.46 -5.64
CA HIS A 659 -15.86 -40.88 -4.46
C HIS A 659 -14.38 -40.96 -4.79
N ARG A 660 -13.53 -40.76 -3.79
CA ARG A 660 -12.07 -40.81 -3.98
C ARG A 660 -11.54 -42.21 -3.66
N GLU A 661 -10.91 -42.86 -4.63
CA GLU A 661 -10.09 -44.06 -4.43
C GLU A 661 -8.62 -43.69 -4.66
N LYS A 662 -7.78 -43.81 -3.62
CA LYS A 662 -6.38 -43.34 -3.61
C LYS A 662 -6.30 -41.84 -3.98
N ASP A 663 -5.78 -41.52 -5.16
CA ASP A 663 -5.58 -40.16 -5.69
C ASP A 663 -6.45 -39.83 -6.91
N SER A 664 -7.51 -40.61 -7.15
CA SER A 664 -8.41 -40.39 -8.29
C SER A 664 -9.88 -40.35 -7.84
N TRP A 665 -10.63 -39.41 -8.43
CA TRP A 665 -12.07 -39.30 -8.26
C TRP A 665 -12.76 -40.21 -9.28
N LEU A 666 -13.62 -41.09 -8.80
CA LEU A 666 -14.41 -42.00 -9.64
C LEU A 666 -15.90 -41.69 -9.48
N PRO A 667 -16.68 -41.70 -10.58
CA PRO A 667 -18.11 -41.47 -10.49
C PRO A 667 -18.77 -42.67 -9.82
N LYS A 668 -19.64 -42.40 -8.85
CA LYS A 668 -20.45 -43.43 -8.19
C LYS A 668 -21.59 -43.79 -9.13
N SER A 669 -21.52 -44.97 -9.76
CA SER A 669 -22.59 -45.45 -10.64
C SER A 669 -23.91 -45.50 -9.89
N GLN A 670 -24.94 -44.84 -10.41
CA GLN A 670 -26.30 -44.85 -9.85
C GLN A 670 -26.80 -46.29 -9.73
N HIS A 671 -27.18 -46.71 -8.52
CA HIS A 671 -27.96 -47.91 -8.26
C HIS A 671 -29.26 -47.51 -7.59
#